data_AF-A0A1B8UN62-F1
#
_entry.id   AF-A0A1B8UN62-F1
#
_cell.length_a   1.000
_cell.length_b   1.000
_cell.length_c   1.000
_cell.angle_alpha   90.00
_cell.angle_beta   90.00
_cell.angle_gamma   90.00
#
_symmetry.space_group_name_H-M   'P 1'
#
loop_
_entity.id
_entity.type
_entity.pdbx_description
1 polymer ?
#
loop_
_entity_poly.entity_id
_entity_poly.type
_entity_poly.pdbx_seq_one_letter_code
_entity_poly.pdbx_strand_id
1 'polypeptide(L)'
;MIYGAALGPFVKKALGEKGFQTNVKKMIETLPLDPAVSNMDAIVLGPKDMRGSMGLRLNEAIQERHPSVGVVYFYQKDKDTELIQGDVTKVKADKINPEGIQDAINTIIEIRLIGSDNRVLESADKKTYDASLLETVLLPPEPPHIPEEPPVEPEAGYEPEPTVLLAEAEVAVAEEPYVEPYSTLEARVAEMGKFGDFDFFKKSLQKDTILRELMVENTQYANLMKMLELLDQQIIDVFKDTSLSAEERFEKLKALGIDRAAYKGLESSIVADKIMSIMFAIMKSAEETVDARIAGVRQALDGVASVKLVYQDQSRLQSLIESRLQVQMELMELSKGVIEVYQAMDQSVSGLLEQFEAELPSNNDYINAVMNPLKPIFTPSNIGALTTKILGDLQQNRVSLSIMEEKIKSLINLVFKLCEEDATIIEYQQKLINLLLSQRVEDVVIVDSVIKNSLRIFVGSEGTGRTATALTWAGVVSRRQNTLLLDLTGESKLRQYGVEPMTLDTFLEQRLEQQFVCVEGNLNQTLERVDEVVAELKTRLNYYAHIHVILDAGQSELLSRLAPSALSVHFITDGTTRGTKLLKQTIESFTEENIAKKVILIDPPIDPVRMMHDLSIDPLLAKLIIIPHLPHIRACAYNHTKPYENKEVMAVFEEAFR
;
A
#
# COMPACT_ATOMS: atom_id res chain seq x y z
N MET A 1 10.51 2.46 -13.84
CA MET A 1 9.19 1.96 -13.42
C MET A 1 8.08 2.50 -14.33
N ILE A 2 6.91 1.84 -14.38
CA ILE A 2 5.78 2.22 -15.26
C ILE A 2 4.66 2.83 -14.42
N TYR A 3 4.24 4.06 -14.74
CA TYR A 3 3.26 4.81 -13.96
C TYR A 3 1.93 4.96 -14.68
N GLY A 4 0.81 4.75 -13.99
CA GLY A 4 -0.54 4.98 -14.48
C GLY A 4 -1.33 5.94 -13.60
N ALA A 5 -2.12 6.83 -14.22
CA ALA A 5 -3.02 7.75 -13.52
C ALA A 5 -4.41 7.12 -13.35
N ALA A 6 -5.41 7.46 -14.17
CA ALA A 6 -6.72 6.81 -14.13
C ALA A 6 -6.67 5.31 -14.43
N LEU A 7 -5.63 4.86 -15.16
CA LEU A 7 -5.37 3.45 -15.42
C LEU A 7 -4.42 2.80 -14.38
N GLY A 8 -3.97 3.55 -13.37
CA GLY A 8 -3.01 3.10 -12.35
C GLY A 8 -3.38 1.79 -11.64
N PRO A 9 -4.65 1.56 -11.22
CA PRO A 9 -5.04 0.28 -10.62
C PRO A 9 -4.85 -0.91 -11.57
N PHE A 10 -5.08 -0.72 -12.87
CA PHE A 10 -4.89 -1.76 -13.87
C PHE A 10 -3.42 -1.99 -14.19
N VAL A 11 -2.62 -0.92 -14.24
CA VAL A 11 -1.16 -0.98 -14.41
C VAL A 11 -0.51 -1.73 -13.24
N LYS A 12 -0.90 -1.43 -12.00
CA LYS A 12 -0.39 -2.10 -10.81
C LYS A 12 -0.80 -3.57 -10.76
N LYS A 13 -2.03 -3.89 -11.18
CA LYS A 13 -2.52 -5.28 -11.28
C LYS A 13 -1.82 -6.08 -12.39
N ALA A 14 -1.46 -5.44 -13.51
CA ALA A 14 -0.83 -6.08 -14.65
C ALA A 14 0.69 -6.31 -14.48
N LEU A 15 1.39 -5.39 -13.81
CA LEU A 15 2.87 -5.37 -13.75
C LEU A 15 3.45 -5.63 -12.35
N GLY A 16 2.59 -5.79 -11.33
CA GLY A 16 3.02 -6.01 -9.95
C GLY A 16 3.96 -4.91 -9.46
N GLU A 17 5.14 -5.28 -8.98
CA GLU A 17 6.15 -4.36 -8.42
C GLU A 17 6.71 -3.34 -9.43
N LYS A 18 6.55 -3.58 -10.74
CA LYS A 18 7.01 -2.66 -11.80
C LYS A 18 5.98 -1.58 -12.15
N GLY A 19 4.73 -1.74 -11.70
CA GLY A 19 3.60 -0.87 -12.04
C GLY A 19 3.13 -0.01 -10.86
N PHE A 20 3.08 1.30 -11.07
CA PHE A 20 2.74 2.27 -10.01
C PHE A 20 1.49 3.06 -10.37
N GLN A 21 0.63 3.25 -9.37
CA GLN A 21 -0.49 4.18 -9.46
C GLN A 21 -0.04 5.54 -8.92
N THR A 22 -0.20 6.58 -9.72
CA THR A 22 0.13 7.97 -9.35
C THR A 22 -0.96 8.93 -9.80
N ASN A 23 -0.83 10.22 -9.52
CA ASN A 23 -1.75 11.25 -9.99
C ASN A 23 -1.15 12.06 -11.14
N VAL A 24 -2.01 12.70 -11.94
CA VAL A 24 -1.61 13.49 -13.11
C VAL A 24 -0.67 14.65 -12.73
N LYS A 25 -0.85 15.25 -11.55
CA LYS A 25 -0.01 16.36 -11.06
C LYS A 25 1.45 15.93 -10.86
N LYS A 26 1.68 14.79 -10.19
CA LYS A 26 3.02 14.22 -10.01
C LYS A 26 3.64 13.80 -11.34
N MET A 27 2.84 13.27 -12.29
CA MET A 27 3.34 12.94 -13.63
C MET A 27 3.85 14.19 -14.37
N ILE A 28 3.11 15.30 -14.32
CA ILE A 28 3.53 16.57 -14.93
C ILE A 28 4.87 17.05 -14.36
N GLU A 29 5.05 16.97 -13.05
CA GLU A 29 6.27 17.39 -12.35
C GLU A 29 7.48 16.49 -12.67
N THR A 30 7.24 15.21 -13.02
CA THR A 30 8.30 14.21 -13.19
C THR A 30 8.66 13.88 -14.64
N LEU A 31 7.76 14.14 -15.60
CA LEU A 31 7.96 13.86 -17.03
C LEU A 31 9.19 14.54 -17.65
N PRO A 32 9.56 15.78 -17.27
CA PRO A 32 10.75 16.45 -17.78
C PRO A 32 12.06 15.95 -17.14
N LEU A 33 11.99 15.20 -16.04
CA LEU A 33 13.15 14.76 -15.27
C LEU A 33 13.75 13.48 -15.85
N ASP A 34 15.07 13.33 -15.73
CA ASP A 34 15.80 12.12 -16.14
C ASP A 34 15.26 10.88 -15.38
N PRO A 35 14.96 9.75 -16.06
CA PRO A 35 14.57 8.49 -15.43
C PRO A 35 15.52 8.01 -14.32
N ALA A 36 16.81 8.36 -14.37
CA ALA A 36 17.77 8.04 -13.31
C ALA A 36 17.47 8.75 -11.98
N VAL A 37 16.75 9.88 -12.03
CA VAL A 37 16.34 10.68 -10.86
C VAL A 37 14.88 10.43 -10.51
N SER A 38 14.00 10.33 -11.51
CA SER A 38 12.55 10.17 -11.30
C SER A 38 12.09 8.71 -11.14
N ASN A 39 12.95 7.74 -11.45
CA ASN A 39 12.62 6.31 -11.56
C ASN A 39 11.47 5.99 -12.54
N MET A 40 11.10 6.94 -13.40
CA MET A 40 10.00 6.83 -14.33
C MET A 40 10.51 6.51 -15.74
N ASP A 41 10.24 5.28 -16.19
CA ASP A 41 10.66 4.81 -17.51
C ASP A 41 9.52 4.95 -18.54
N ALA A 42 8.27 4.80 -18.09
CA ALA A 42 7.11 4.98 -18.95
C ALA A 42 5.86 5.41 -18.17
N ILE A 43 4.93 6.05 -18.89
CA ILE A 43 3.59 6.37 -18.39
C ILE A 43 2.50 5.75 -19.25
N VAL A 44 1.40 5.39 -18.60
CA VAL A 44 0.20 4.80 -19.20
C VAL A 44 -1.00 5.70 -18.89
N LEU A 45 -1.61 6.21 -19.94
CA LEU A 45 -2.68 7.21 -19.88
C LEU A 45 -3.95 6.70 -20.57
N GLY A 46 -5.10 7.17 -20.09
CA GLY A 46 -6.40 6.94 -20.72
C GLY A 46 -7.15 8.24 -21.05
N PRO A 47 -8.34 8.17 -21.67
CA PRO A 47 -9.06 9.36 -22.12
C PRO A 47 -9.59 10.23 -20.96
N LYS A 48 -9.71 9.65 -19.76
CA LYS A 48 -10.08 10.39 -18.55
C LYS A 48 -8.95 11.30 -18.05
N ASP A 49 -7.69 10.94 -18.30
CA ASP A 49 -6.52 11.72 -17.85
C ASP A 49 -6.30 12.97 -18.70
N MET A 50 -6.75 12.95 -19.95
CA MET A 50 -6.56 14.05 -20.92
C MET A 50 -7.71 15.07 -20.95
N ARG A 51 -8.73 14.92 -20.09
CA ARG A 51 -9.90 15.83 -20.06
C ARG A 51 -9.71 16.95 -19.03
N GLY A 52 -10.14 18.17 -19.40
CA GLY A 52 -10.12 19.34 -18.52
C GLY A 52 -8.79 20.09 -18.50
N SER A 53 -8.67 21.09 -17.62
CA SER A 53 -7.50 21.98 -17.52
C SER A 53 -6.20 21.25 -17.16
N MET A 54 -6.29 20.12 -16.43
CA MET A 54 -5.13 19.31 -16.09
C MET A 54 -4.67 18.40 -17.24
N GLY A 55 -5.59 17.95 -18.09
CA GLY A 55 -5.24 17.20 -19.30
C GLY A 55 -4.48 18.06 -20.32
N LEU A 56 -4.83 19.36 -20.44
CA LEU A 56 -4.10 20.30 -21.29
C LEU A 56 -2.63 20.47 -20.81
N ARG A 57 -2.42 20.67 -19.51
CA ARG A 57 -1.09 20.78 -18.91
C ARG A 57 -0.29 19.47 -19.00
N LEU A 58 -0.96 18.33 -18.91
CA LEU A 58 -0.32 17.02 -19.13
C LEU A 58 0.13 16.88 -20.59
N ASN A 59 -0.66 17.34 -21.55
CA ASN A 59 -0.30 17.31 -22.97
C ASN A 59 0.91 18.22 -23.26
N GLU A 60 1.00 19.39 -22.62
CA GLU A 60 2.18 20.27 -22.68
C GLU A 60 3.42 19.58 -22.08
N ALA A 61 3.30 18.97 -20.90
CA ALA A 61 4.40 18.24 -20.25
C ALA A 61 4.87 17.00 -21.05
N ILE A 62 3.98 16.37 -21.82
CA ILE A 62 4.34 15.25 -22.72
C ILE A 62 5.19 15.73 -23.90
N GLN A 63 5.05 17.00 -24.32
CA GLN A 63 5.90 17.58 -25.37
C GLN A 63 7.28 17.97 -24.84
N GLU A 64 7.38 18.35 -23.57
CA GLU A 64 8.63 18.71 -22.88
C GLU A 64 9.30 17.54 -22.16
N ARG A 65 8.82 16.30 -22.37
CA ARG A 65 9.29 15.12 -21.64
C ARG A 65 10.73 14.74 -21.98
N HIS A 66 11.39 14.05 -21.05
CA HIS A 66 12.70 13.46 -21.29
C HIS A 66 12.66 12.38 -22.39
N PRO A 67 13.61 12.33 -23.36
CA PRO A 67 13.56 11.42 -24.51
C PRO A 67 13.49 9.93 -24.16
N SER A 68 14.07 9.55 -23.01
CA SER A 68 14.08 8.17 -22.52
C SER A 68 12.77 7.72 -21.87
N VAL A 69 11.80 8.62 -21.65
CA VAL A 69 10.50 8.29 -21.03
C VAL A 69 9.49 7.95 -22.12
N GLY A 70 8.93 6.73 -22.05
CA GLY A 70 7.86 6.28 -22.95
C GLY A 70 6.47 6.77 -22.54
N VAL A 71 5.62 7.13 -23.50
CA VAL A 71 4.22 7.49 -23.24
C VAL A 71 3.30 6.57 -24.04
N VAL A 72 2.42 5.87 -23.32
CA VAL A 72 1.42 4.95 -23.89
C VAL A 72 0.03 5.47 -23.59
N TYR A 73 -0.81 5.59 -24.63
CA TYR A 73 -2.16 6.11 -24.51
C TYR A 73 -3.18 5.08 -25.00
N PHE A 74 -4.05 4.62 -24.11
CA PHE A 74 -5.13 3.70 -24.42
C PHE A 74 -6.42 4.45 -24.73
N TYR A 75 -7.09 4.09 -25.82
CA TYR A 75 -8.38 4.69 -26.20
C TYR A 75 -9.38 3.64 -26.70
N GLN A 76 -10.67 3.94 -26.54
CA GLN A 76 -11.76 3.05 -26.96
C GLN A 76 -12.52 3.60 -28.17
N LYS A 77 -12.64 4.93 -28.29
CA LYS A 77 -13.34 5.62 -29.39
C LYS A 77 -12.34 6.39 -30.23
N ASP A 78 -12.48 6.36 -31.55
CA ASP A 78 -11.53 7.02 -32.45
C ASP A 78 -11.47 8.55 -32.25
N LYS A 79 -12.57 9.16 -31.77
CA LYS A 79 -12.60 10.59 -31.39
C LYS A 79 -11.69 10.95 -30.22
N ASP A 80 -11.35 10.00 -29.35
CA ASP A 80 -10.46 10.24 -28.21
C ASP A 80 -8.98 10.28 -28.64
N THR A 81 -8.65 9.88 -29.88
CA THR A 81 -7.27 9.93 -30.40
C THR A 81 -6.73 11.35 -30.57
N GLU A 82 -7.61 12.33 -30.77
CA GLU A 82 -7.28 13.75 -30.98
C GLU A 82 -6.93 14.47 -29.67
N LEU A 83 -7.21 13.85 -28.52
CA LEU A 83 -7.00 14.45 -27.18
C LEU A 83 -5.52 14.50 -26.75
N ILE A 84 -4.63 13.81 -27.45
CA ILE A 84 -3.20 13.74 -27.12
C ILE A 84 -2.32 13.93 -28.37
N GLN A 85 -1.29 14.77 -28.22
CA GLN A 85 -0.38 15.18 -29.29
C GLN A 85 1.08 14.90 -28.86
N GLY A 86 2.00 14.76 -29.83
CA GLY A 86 3.41 14.43 -29.60
C GLY A 86 3.78 12.97 -29.90
N ASP A 87 5.01 12.57 -29.59
CA ASP A 87 5.54 11.21 -29.82
C ASP A 87 4.91 10.20 -28.84
N VAL A 88 3.65 9.81 -29.04
CA VAL A 88 2.91 8.97 -28.10
C VAL A 88 2.48 7.68 -28.80
N THR A 89 2.66 6.54 -28.12
CA THR A 89 2.19 5.25 -28.62
C THR A 89 0.71 5.09 -28.31
N LYS A 90 -0.14 5.18 -29.34
CA LYS A 90 -1.61 5.10 -29.19
C LYS A 90 -2.09 3.67 -29.42
N VAL A 91 -2.85 3.12 -28.47
CA VAL A 91 -3.37 1.74 -28.50
C VAL A 91 -4.89 1.76 -28.40
N LYS A 92 -5.56 1.17 -29.39
CA LYS A 92 -7.03 0.99 -29.37
C LYS A 92 -7.37 -0.32 -28.67
N ALA A 93 -8.19 -0.26 -27.62
CA ALA A 93 -8.62 -1.44 -26.86
C ALA A 93 -10.15 -1.51 -26.73
N ASP A 94 -10.76 -2.64 -27.08
CA ASP A 94 -12.23 -2.83 -27.02
C ASP A 94 -12.76 -2.93 -25.57
N LYS A 95 -11.94 -3.47 -24.66
CA LYS A 95 -12.16 -3.45 -23.19
C LYS A 95 -10.83 -3.20 -22.49
N ILE A 96 -10.84 -2.34 -21.48
CA ILE A 96 -9.66 -2.06 -20.64
C ILE A 96 -9.64 -3.14 -19.54
N ASN A 97 -8.88 -4.21 -19.77
CA ASN A 97 -8.61 -5.29 -18.82
C ASN A 97 -7.08 -5.35 -18.52
N PRO A 98 -6.67 -5.90 -17.35
CA PRO A 98 -5.25 -5.99 -16.98
C PRO A 98 -4.41 -6.76 -18.00
N GLU A 99 -4.96 -7.84 -18.55
CA GLU A 99 -4.30 -8.70 -19.56
C GLU A 99 -4.02 -7.93 -20.86
N GLY A 100 -4.99 -7.17 -21.38
CA GLY A 100 -4.80 -6.36 -22.59
C GLY A 100 -3.84 -5.18 -22.41
N ILE A 101 -3.70 -4.67 -21.19
CA ILE A 101 -2.67 -3.67 -20.84
C ILE A 101 -1.28 -4.33 -20.80
N GLN A 102 -1.18 -5.54 -20.24
CA GLN A 102 0.07 -6.29 -20.14
C GLN A 102 0.62 -6.66 -21.53
N ASP A 103 -0.23 -7.17 -22.43
CA ASP A 103 0.17 -7.54 -23.80
C ASP A 103 0.63 -6.32 -24.62
N ALA A 104 -0.09 -5.20 -24.52
CA ALA A 104 0.28 -3.97 -25.20
C ALA A 104 1.59 -3.36 -24.65
N ILE A 105 1.84 -3.45 -23.34
CA ILE A 105 3.08 -2.98 -22.71
C ILE A 105 4.26 -3.90 -23.06
N ASN A 106 4.08 -5.21 -23.06
CA ASN A 106 5.13 -6.17 -23.44
C ASN A 106 5.54 -6.01 -24.91
N THR A 107 4.58 -5.80 -25.81
CA THR A 107 4.84 -5.50 -27.23
C THR A 107 5.69 -4.23 -27.38
N ILE A 108 5.52 -3.23 -26.51
CA ILE A 108 6.28 -1.97 -26.53
C ILE A 108 7.67 -2.13 -25.89
N ILE A 109 7.79 -2.94 -24.82
CA ILE A 109 9.07 -3.30 -24.20
C ILE A 109 9.97 -4.04 -25.20
N GLU A 110 9.41 -4.90 -26.05
CA GLU A 110 10.14 -5.57 -27.13
C GLU A 110 10.54 -4.62 -28.28
N ILE A 111 9.73 -3.59 -28.58
CA ILE A 111 10.01 -2.61 -29.65
C ILE A 111 11.04 -1.55 -29.24
N ARG A 112 11.19 -1.24 -27.94
CA ARG A 112 12.17 -0.28 -27.42
C ARG A 112 13.18 -0.96 -26.48
N LEU A 113 14.04 -1.83 -27.02
CA LEU A 113 15.29 -2.23 -26.37
C LEU A 113 16.20 -1.00 -26.21
N ILE A 114 16.19 -0.39 -25.02
CA ILE A 114 17.24 0.51 -24.54
C ILE A 114 17.74 -0.03 -23.20
N GLY A 115 19.04 -0.27 -23.14
CA GLY A 115 19.78 -0.39 -21.89
C GLY A 115 19.90 -1.81 -21.37
N SER A 116 20.83 -2.56 -21.95
CA SER A 116 21.45 -3.71 -21.31
C SER A 116 21.75 -3.40 -19.84
N ASP A 117 21.10 -4.16 -18.98
CA ASP A 117 21.25 -4.18 -17.54
C ASP A 117 22.71 -4.49 -17.17
N ASN A 118 23.41 -3.49 -16.64
CA ASN A 118 24.70 -3.65 -15.96
C ASN A 118 24.65 -2.95 -14.59
N ARG A 119 23.51 -3.06 -13.89
CA ARG A 119 23.41 -2.61 -12.50
C ARG A 119 23.38 -3.83 -11.59
N VAL A 120 24.56 -4.18 -11.09
CA VAL A 120 24.67 -4.95 -9.85
C VAL A 120 23.98 -4.12 -8.76
N LEU A 121 22.86 -4.62 -8.25
CA LEU A 121 22.23 -4.12 -7.04
C LEU A 121 23.07 -4.56 -5.84
N GLU A 122 24.15 -3.84 -5.55
CA GLU A 122 24.83 -3.94 -4.27
C GLU A 122 24.13 -3.04 -3.25
N SER A 123 23.47 -3.68 -2.28
CA SER A 123 23.00 -3.04 -1.06
C SER A 123 24.20 -2.52 -0.26
N ALA A 124 24.11 -1.28 0.21
CA ALA A 124 25.11 -0.62 1.06
C ALA A 124 25.33 -1.29 2.44
N ASP A 125 24.61 -2.36 2.75
CA ASP A 125 24.73 -3.11 4.01
C ASP A 125 25.73 -4.29 3.97
N LYS A 126 26.37 -4.57 2.83
CA LYS A 126 27.49 -5.53 2.75
C LYS A 126 28.85 -4.85 2.63
N LYS A 127 29.31 -4.23 3.72
CA LYS A 127 30.76 -4.19 3.99
C LYS A 127 31.17 -5.57 4.50
N THR A 128 31.35 -6.51 3.59
CA THR A 128 32.03 -7.76 3.88
C THR A 128 33.46 -7.41 4.28
N TYR A 129 33.83 -7.78 5.49
CA TYR A 129 35.20 -7.78 5.97
C TYR A 129 36.04 -8.57 4.95
N ASP A 130 37.00 -7.91 4.29
CA ASP A 130 37.87 -8.56 3.33
C ASP A 130 38.90 -9.41 4.09
N ALA A 131 38.57 -10.69 4.26
CA ALA A 131 39.41 -11.67 4.95
C ALA A 131 40.65 -12.09 4.14
N SER A 132 40.95 -11.41 3.03
CA SER A 132 42.15 -11.67 2.22
C SER A 132 43.42 -10.98 2.75
N LEU A 133 43.34 -10.19 3.83
CA LEU A 133 44.47 -9.45 4.41
C LEU A 133 45.04 -10.00 5.73
N LEU A 134 44.76 -11.26 6.11
CA LEU A 134 45.45 -11.89 7.23
C LEU A 134 46.48 -12.91 6.75
N GLU A 135 47.74 -12.51 6.87
CA GLU A 135 48.93 -13.36 6.81
C GLU A 135 48.79 -14.59 7.73
N THR A 136 48.88 -15.75 7.10
CA THR A 136 49.43 -17.04 7.57
C THR A 136 49.55 -17.28 9.07
N VAL A 137 48.61 -18.06 9.63
CA VAL A 137 48.89 -18.97 10.76
C VAL A 137 48.31 -20.34 10.46
N LEU A 138 49.20 -21.33 10.31
CA LEU A 138 48.90 -22.74 10.03
C LEU A 138 48.27 -23.43 11.25
N LEU A 139 47.19 -24.18 11.04
CA LEU A 139 46.67 -25.19 11.96
C LEU A 139 46.31 -26.49 11.19
N PRO A 140 46.34 -27.67 11.86
CA PRO A 140 46.69 -28.97 11.28
C PRO A 140 45.52 -29.72 10.62
N PRO A 141 45.81 -30.79 9.84
CA PRO A 141 44.83 -31.44 8.96
C PRO A 141 43.88 -32.40 9.69
N GLU A 142 42.64 -32.45 9.21
CA GLU A 142 41.65 -33.46 9.58
C GLU A 142 41.97 -34.84 8.97
N PRO A 143 41.67 -35.94 9.68
CA PRO A 143 41.94 -37.31 9.21
C PRO A 143 40.96 -37.82 8.13
N PRO A 144 41.39 -38.80 7.31
CA PRO A 144 40.80 -39.10 6.00
C PRO A 144 39.57 -40.03 6.03
N HIS A 145 38.64 -39.78 5.11
CA HIS A 145 37.53 -40.69 4.77
C HIS A 145 38.03 -41.80 3.84
N ILE A 146 37.83 -43.06 4.22
CA ILE A 146 38.16 -44.26 3.44
C ILE A 146 36.97 -44.61 2.51
N PRO A 147 37.20 -45.01 1.24
CA PRO A 147 36.17 -45.28 0.23
C PRO A 147 35.82 -46.78 0.12
N GLU A 148 34.59 -47.13 -0.29
CA GLU A 148 34.26 -48.48 -0.79
C GLU A 148 33.37 -48.45 -2.04
N GLU A 149 33.69 -49.36 -2.97
CA GLU A 149 33.27 -49.52 -4.36
C GLU A 149 31.95 -50.32 -4.55
N PRO A 150 31.28 -50.24 -5.73
CA PRO A 150 30.13 -51.08 -6.10
C PRO A 150 30.62 -52.48 -6.58
N PRO A 151 29.83 -53.60 -6.57
CA PRO A 151 28.78 -53.83 -7.58
C PRO A 151 27.72 -55.00 -7.37
N VAL A 152 26.74 -55.09 -8.28
CA VAL A 152 26.12 -56.31 -8.93
C VAL A 152 25.18 -57.29 -8.15
N GLU A 153 24.01 -57.58 -8.75
CA GLU A 153 23.05 -58.68 -8.45
C GLU A 153 23.54 -60.07 -8.94
N PRO A 154 23.10 -61.21 -8.36
CA PRO A 154 22.15 -62.07 -9.09
C PRO A 154 21.20 -62.99 -8.28
N GLU A 155 19.99 -63.12 -8.82
CA GLU A 155 19.14 -64.30 -9.15
C GLU A 155 18.83 -65.52 -8.22
N ALA A 156 17.51 -65.83 -8.24
CA ALA A 156 16.84 -67.11 -8.57
C ALA A 156 16.26 -68.05 -7.47
N GLY A 157 15.02 -68.50 -7.79
CA GLY A 157 14.30 -69.63 -7.19
C GLY A 157 12.78 -69.55 -7.51
N TYR A 158 12.35 -69.82 -8.75
CA TYR A 158 11.69 -71.08 -9.23
C TYR A 158 10.20 -71.22 -8.78
N GLU A 159 9.17 -71.58 -9.56
CA GLU A 159 8.99 -72.10 -10.94
C GLU A 159 7.44 -72.22 -11.22
N PRO A 160 6.89 -72.90 -12.27
CA PRO A 160 6.41 -72.38 -13.55
C PRO A 160 4.88 -72.50 -13.86
N GLU A 161 4.50 -71.87 -14.98
CA GLU A 161 3.33 -72.04 -15.89
C GLU A 161 3.00 -73.53 -16.25
N PRO A 162 1.79 -73.94 -16.76
CA PRO A 162 1.16 -73.34 -17.95
C PRO A 162 -0.37 -73.41 -18.12
N THR A 163 -0.77 -72.66 -19.15
CA THR A 163 -2.02 -72.64 -19.90
C THR A 163 -2.59 -74.03 -20.23
N VAL A 164 -3.92 -74.14 -20.41
CA VAL A 164 -4.60 -74.73 -21.59
C VAL A 164 -6.12 -74.97 -21.33
N LEU A 165 -6.94 -74.32 -22.18
CA LEU A 165 -8.28 -74.69 -22.71
C LEU A 165 -9.60 -74.37 -21.96
N LEU A 166 -10.21 -73.27 -22.43
CA LEU A 166 -11.52 -73.15 -23.08
C LEU A 166 -12.79 -73.84 -22.51
N ALA A 167 -13.75 -72.94 -22.24
CA ALA A 167 -15.19 -73.00 -22.48
C ALA A 167 -16.07 -73.70 -21.42
N GLU A 168 -16.86 -72.89 -20.70
CA GLU A 168 -18.29 -72.74 -20.97
C GLU A 168 -18.83 -71.48 -20.27
N ALA A 169 -19.82 -70.87 -20.92
CA ALA A 169 -20.37 -69.57 -20.60
C ALA A 169 -21.36 -69.63 -19.43
N GLU A 170 -21.15 -68.82 -18.40
CA GLU A 170 -22.24 -68.34 -17.54
C GLU A 170 -22.10 -66.83 -17.28
N VAL A 171 -23.25 -66.18 -17.31
CA VAL A 171 -23.53 -64.76 -17.51
C VAL A 171 -22.85 -63.87 -16.46
N ALA A 172 -22.13 -62.84 -16.92
CA ALA A 172 -21.72 -61.73 -16.08
C ALA A 172 -22.97 -60.99 -15.55
N VAL A 173 -23.23 -61.08 -14.25
CA VAL A 173 -24.10 -60.15 -13.56
C VAL A 173 -23.30 -58.85 -13.43
N ALA A 174 -23.79 -57.80 -14.10
CA ALA A 174 -23.21 -56.47 -13.98
C ALA A 174 -23.28 -56.03 -12.50
N GLU A 175 -22.13 -55.77 -11.88
CA GLU A 175 -22.09 -55.05 -10.61
C GLU A 175 -22.63 -53.64 -10.85
N GLU A 176 -23.77 -53.33 -10.26
CA GLU A 176 -24.27 -51.96 -10.18
C GLU A 176 -23.30 -51.10 -9.36
N PRO A 177 -23.02 -49.86 -9.79
CA PRO A 177 -22.14 -48.98 -9.04
C PRO A 177 -22.78 -48.61 -7.69
N TYR A 178 -21.98 -48.73 -6.63
CA TYR A 178 -22.29 -48.27 -5.27
C TYR A 178 -22.64 -46.77 -5.28
N VAL A 179 -23.88 -46.43 -4.92
CA VAL A 179 -24.37 -45.06 -4.77
C VAL A 179 -24.28 -44.66 -3.30
N GLU A 180 -23.47 -43.65 -2.96
CA GLU A 180 -23.51 -43.02 -1.64
C GLU A 180 -24.92 -42.48 -1.33
N PRO A 181 -25.40 -42.58 -0.08
CA PRO A 181 -26.71 -42.06 0.30
C PRO A 181 -26.71 -40.53 0.15
N TYR A 182 -27.61 -40.01 -0.69
CA TYR A 182 -27.78 -38.58 -0.93
C TYR A 182 -27.98 -37.79 0.39
N SER A 183 -27.04 -36.92 0.75
CA SER A 183 -27.22 -35.90 1.79
C SER A 183 -28.27 -34.87 1.32
N THR A 184 -29.23 -34.47 2.16
CA THR A 184 -30.25 -33.46 1.75
C THR A 184 -29.64 -32.09 1.53
N LEU A 185 -30.28 -31.21 0.75
CA LEU A 185 -29.80 -29.83 0.54
C LEU A 185 -29.70 -29.04 1.86
N GLU A 186 -30.57 -29.28 2.83
CA GLU A 186 -30.48 -28.63 4.15
C GLU A 186 -29.24 -29.07 4.91
N ALA A 187 -28.89 -30.36 4.85
CA ALA A 187 -27.67 -30.89 5.45
C ALA A 187 -26.44 -30.31 4.75
N ARG A 188 -26.45 -30.23 3.42
CA ARG A 188 -25.39 -29.59 2.63
C ARG A 188 -25.26 -28.10 2.91
N VAL A 189 -26.36 -27.39 3.14
CA VAL A 189 -26.36 -25.97 3.52
C VAL A 189 -25.81 -25.77 4.93
N ALA A 190 -26.08 -26.69 5.85
CA ALA A 190 -25.59 -26.65 7.23
C ALA A 190 -24.10 -27.00 7.37
N GLU A 191 -23.55 -27.83 6.47
CA GLU A 191 -22.15 -28.28 6.50
C GLU A 191 -21.17 -27.31 5.83
N MET A 192 -21.65 -26.29 5.11
CA MET A 192 -20.79 -25.34 4.39
C MET A 192 -20.51 -24.07 5.19
N GLY A 193 -19.21 -23.77 5.36
CA GLY A 193 -18.71 -22.67 6.22
C GLY A 193 -17.58 -21.85 5.60
N LYS A 194 -17.54 -21.63 4.28
CA LYS A 194 -16.52 -20.81 3.62
C LYS A 194 -17.12 -19.67 2.78
N PHE A 195 -16.31 -18.61 2.62
CA PHE A 195 -16.67 -17.29 2.10
C PHE A 195 -16.97 -17.22 0.58
N GLY A 196 -17.55 -18.26 0.01
CA GLY A 196 -17.95 -18.33 -1.41
C GLY A 196 -19.38 -18.82 -1.65
N ASP A 197 -20.12 -19.16 -0.60
CA ASP A 197 -21.32 -19.99 -0.73
C ASP A 197 -22.64 -19.21 -0.70
N PHE A 198 -22.60 -17.87 -0.69
CA PHE A 198 -23.82 -17.05 -0.86
C PHE A 198 -24.48 -17.26 -2.22
N ASP A 199 -23.67 -17.45 -3.28
CA ASP A 199 -24.16 -17.87 -4.59
C ASP A 199 -24.79 -19.27 -4.54
N PHE A 200 -24.28 -20.15 -3.68
CA PHE A 200 -24.87 -21.47 -3.46
C PHE A 200 -26.22 -21.36 -2.73
N PHE A 201 -26.32 -20.57 -1.65
CA PHE A 201 -27.60 -20.31 -0.98
C PHE A 201 -28.65 -19.75 -1.95
N LYS A 202 -28.24 -18.85 -2.84
CA LYS A 202 -29.11 -18.33 -3.91
C LYS A 202 -29.55 -19.42 -4.88
N LYS A 203 -28.66 -20.32 -5.31
CA LYS A 203 -29.00 -21.46 -6.19
C LYS A 203 -29.91 -22.49 -5.50
N SER A 204 -29.72 -22.69 -4.21
CA SER A 204 -30.52 -23.58 -3.36
C SER A 204 -31.97 -23.09 -3.20
N LEU A 205 -32.18 -21.78 -3.27
CA LEU A 205 -33.51 -21.16 -3.25
C LEU A 205 -34.19 -21.12 -4.63
N GLN A 206 -33.52 -21.53 -5.71
CA GLN A 206 -34.13 -21.58 -7.03
C GLN A 206 -35.22 -22.65 -7.09
N LYS A 207 -36.37 -22.26 -7.66
CA LYS A 207 -37.54 -23.12 -7.83
C LYS A 207 -37.21 -24.49 -8.42
N ASP A 208 -36.46 -24.52 -9.53
CA ASP A 208 -36.14 -25.76 -10.24
C ASP A 208 -35.30 -26.73 -9.39
N THR A 209 -34.45 -26.19 -8.50
CA THR A 209 -33.64 -26.96 -7.57
C THR A 209 -34.54 -27.61 -6.51
N ILE A 210 -35.43 -26.82 -5.91
CA ILE A 210 -36.35 -27.27 -4.85
C ILE A 210 -37.31 -28.35 -5.37
N LEU A 211 -37.90 -28.13 -6.55
CA LEU A 211 -38.85 -29.08 -7.15
C LEU A 211 -38.17 -30.39 -7.54
N ARG A 212 -36.95 -30.31 -8.10
CA ARG A 212 -36.19 -31.50 -8.47
C ARG A 212 -35.85 -32.34 -7.24
N GLU A 213 -35.47 -31.71 -6.15
CA GLU A 213 -35.13 -32.41 -4.92
C GLU A 213 -36.37 -33.00 -4.24
N LEU A 214 -37.48 -32.28 -4.19
CA LEU A 214 -38.75 -32.80 -3.68
C LEU A 214 -39.23 -34.04 -4.45
N MET A 215 -39.03 -34.09 -5.77
CA MET A 215 -39.35 -35.27 -6.59
C MET A 215 -38.52 -36.50 -6.23
N VAL A 216 -37.29 -36.30 -5.75
CA VAL A 216 -36.35 -37.38 -5.41
C VAL A 216 -36.50 -37.81 -3.96
N GLU A 217 -36.63 -36.85 -3.04
CA GLU A 217 -36.62 -37.09 -1.59
C GLU A 217 -38.01 -37.38 -1.01
N ASN A 218 -39.06 -36.79 -1.59
CA ASN A 218 -40.40 -36.86 -1.02
C ASN A 218 -41.33 -37.72 -1.88
N THR A 219 -41.52 -38.97 -1.48
CA THR A 219 -42.43 -39.91 -2.15
C THR A 219 -43.87 -39.42 -2.16
N GLN A 220 -44.31 -38.65 -1.15
CA GLN A 220 -45.65 -38.07 -1.13
C GLN A 220 -45.79 -36.99 -2.21
N TYR A 221 -44.78 -36.13 -2.37
CA TYR A 221 -44.74 -35.12 -3.42
C TYR A 221 -44.77 -35.75 -4.82
N ALA A 222 -43.92 -36.75 -5.07
CA ALA A 222 -43.88 -37.44 -6.35
C ALA A 222 -45.20 -38.14 -6.70
N ASN A 223 -45.87 -38.76 -5.71
CA ASN A 223 -47.19 -39.36 -5.90
C ASN A 223 -48.28 -38.32 -6.15
N LEU A 224 -48.18 -37.17 -5.48
CA LEU A 224 -49.14 -36.08 -5.61
C LEU A 224 -49.05 -35.40 -6.98
N MET A 225 -47.84 -35.25 -7.53
CA MET A 225 -47.63 -34.76 -8.89
C MET A 225 -48.22 -35.70 -9.95
N LYS A 226 -48.02 -37.02 -9.80
CA LYS A 226 -48.68 -38.02 -10.67
C LYS A 226 -50.20 -37.94 -10.59
N MET A 227 -50.76 -37.69 -9.41
CA MET A 227 -52.20 -37.52 -9.22
C MET A 227 -52.72 -36.23 -9.88
N LEU A 228 -51.99 -35.11 -9.77
CA LEU A 228 -52.32 -33.86 -10.45
C LEU A 228 -52.29 -34.02 -11.98
N GLU A 229 -51.29 -34.71 -12.53
CA GLU A 229 -51.22 -35.04 -13.96
C GLU A 229 -52.40 -35.91 -14.42
N LEU A 230 -52.77 -36.91 -13.61
CA LEU A 230 -53.89 -37.79 -13.90
C LEU A 230 -55.22 -37.02 -13.88
N LEU A 231 -55.41 -36.11 -12.92
CA LEU A 231 -56.58 -35.24 -12.85
C LEU A 231 -56.64 -34.28 -14.04
N ASP A 232 -55.50 -33.70 -14.46
CA ASP A 232 -55.44 -32.86 -15.66
C ASP A 232 -55.82 -33.65 -16.93
N GLN A 233 -55.36 -34.90 -17.04
CA GLN A 233 -55.74 -35.79 -18.14
C GLN A 233 -57.24 -36.13 -18.13
N GLN A 234 -57.80 -36.45 -16.95
CA GLN A 234 -59.23 -36.70 -16.78
C GLN A 234 -60.09 -35.49 -17.12
N ILE A 235 -59.65 -34.28 -16.74
CA ILE A 235 -60.32 -33.03 -17.08
C ILE A 235 -60.35 -32.85 -18.61
N ILE A 236 -59.25 -33.13 -19.30
CA ILE A 236 -59.16 -33.06 -20.77
C ILE A 236 -60.08 -34.10 -21.42
N ASP A 237 -60.11 -35.33 -20.91
CA ASP A 237 -60.89 -36.43 -21.46
C ASP A 237 -62.40 -36.16 -21.29
N VAL A 238 -62.84 -35.72 -20.11
CA VAL A 238 -64.23 -35.31 -19.85
C VAL A 238 -64.63 -34.13 -20.73
N PHE A 239 -63.72 -33.17 -20.94
CA PHE A 239 -63.99 -32.02 -21.79
C PHE A 239 -64.22 -32.42 -23.27
N LYS A 240 -63.46 -33.41 -23.77
CA LYS A 240 -63.55 -33.91 -25.15
C LYS A 240 -64.67 -34.92 -25.38
N ASP A 241 -65.28 -35.46 -24.33
CA ASP A 241 -66.30 -36.50 -24.44
C ASP A 241 -67.63 -35.95 -24.98
N THR A 242 -67.90 -36.28 -26.25
CA THR A 242 -69.13 -35.89 -26.98
C THR A 242 -70.36 -36.70 -26.58
N SER A 243 -70.21 -37.77 -25.78
CA SER A 243 -71.32 -38.60 -25.34
C SER A 243 -72.08 -38.02 -24.14
N LEU A 244 -71.45 -37.11 -23.39
CA LEU A 244 -72.03 -36.43 -22.22
C LEU A 244 -72.83 -35.19 -22.63
N SER A 245 -73.95 -34.95 -21.95
CA SER A 245 -74.69 -33.69 -22.07
C SER A 245 -73.86 -32.50 -21.52
N ALA A 246 -74.18 -31.28 -21.95
CA ALA A 246 -73.44 -30.09 -21.54
C ALA A 246 -73.48 -29.86 -20.01
N GLU A 247 -74.61 -30.16 -19.37
CA GLU A 247 -74.78 -30.05 -17.92
C GLU A 247 -74.00 -31.12 -17.17
N GLU A 248 -74.04 -32.39 -17.60
CA GLU A 248 -73.27 -33.47 -16.99
C GLU A 248 -71.76 -33.28 -17.16
N ARG A 249 -71.33 -32.74 -18.30
CA ARG A 249 -69.93 -32.39 -18.55
C ARG A 249 -69.46 -31.28 -17.61
N PHE A 250 -70.28 -30.25 -17.42
CA PHE A 250 -69.96 -29.13 -16.53
C PHE A 250 -69.85 -29.55 -15.06
N GLU A 251 -70.79 -30.35 -14.55
CA GLU A 251 -70.73 -30.83 -13.15
C GLU A 251 -69.55 -31.78 -12.92
N LYS A 252 -69.21 -32.65 -13.89
CA LYS A 252 -68.00 -33.49 -13.80
C LYS A 252 -66.70 -32.67 -13.81
N LEU A 253 -66.60 -31.65 -14.68
CA LEU A 253 -65.45 -30.73 -14.72
C LEU A 253 -65.30 -29.93 -13.42
N LYS A 254 -66.43 -29.49 -12.84
CA LYS A 254 -66.46 -28.79 -11.56
C LYS A 254 -65.97 -29.68 -10.42
N ALA A 255 -66.43 -30.93 -10.34
CA ALA A 255 -65.99 -31.88 -9.32
C ALA A 255 -64.47 -32.16 -9.43
N LEU A 256 -63.99 -32.47 -10.64
CA LEU A 256 -62.55 -32.70 -10.89
C LEU A 256 -61.70 -31.45 -10.61
N GLY A 257 -62.22 -30.26 -10.92
CA GLY A 257 -61.55 -28.99 -10.60
C GLY A 257 -61.42 -28.73 -9.09
N ILE A 258 -62.43 -29.10 -8.30
CA ILE A 258 -62.39 -29.02 -6.83
C ILE A 258 -61.36 -30.01 -6.26
N ASP A 259 -61.36 -31.25 -6.74
CA ASP A 259 -60.39 -32.27 -6.32
C ASP A 259 -58.96 -31.84 -6.67
N ARG A 260 -58.75 -31.34 -7.89
CA ARG A 260 -57.46 -30.79 -8.32
C ARG A 260 -57.01 -29.62 -7.45
N ALA A 261 -57.92 -28.71 -7.10
CA ALA A 261 -57.61 -27.61 -6.18
C ALA A 261 -57.17 -28.13 -4.81
N ALA A 262 -57.83 -29.15 -4.26
CA ALA A 262 -57.43 -29.76 -2.99
C ALA A 262 -56.01 -30.36 -3.05
N TYR A 263 -55.68 -31.12 -4.10
CA TYR A 263 -54.33 -31.67 -4.31
C TYR A 263 -53.30 -30.57 -4.55
N LYS A 264 -53.63 -29.50 -5.29
CA LYS A 264 -52.75 -28.34 -5.49
C LYS A 264 -52.47 -27.62 -4.17
N GLY A 265 -53.44 -27.54 -3.27
CA GLY A 265 -53.23 -27.02 -1.91
C GLY A 265 -52.24 -27.85 -1.09
N LEU A 266 -52.25 -29.18 -1.23
CA LEU A 266 -51.29 -30.07 -0.59
C LEU A 266 -49.89 -29.95 -1.22
N GLU A 267 -49.80 -29.85 -2.55
CA GLU A 267 -48.57 -29.59 -3.30
C GLU A 267 -47.89 -28.30 -2.79
N SER A 268 -48.66 -27.22 -2.79
CA SER A 268 -48.26 -25.90 -2.31
C SER A 268 -47.80 -25.91 -0.85
N SER A 269 -48.42 -26.74 0.00
CA SER A 269 -47.99 -26.91 1.40
C SER A 269 -46.62 -27.57 1.50
N ILE A 270 -46.38 -28.64 0.73
CA ILE A 270 -45.10 -29.38 0.76
C ILE A 270 -43.97 -28.50 0.23
N VAL A 271 -44.21 -27.77 -0.87
CA VAL A 271 -43.21 -26.84 -1.43
C VAL A 271 -42.91 -25.71 -0.45
N ALA A 272 -43.94 -25.12 0.17
CA ALA A 272 -43.77 -24.10 1.19
C ALA A 272 -42.91 -24.58 2.36
N ASP A 273 -43.21 -25.77 2.91
CA ASP A 273 -42.48 -26.31 4.05
C ASP A 273 -41.00 -26.59 3.72
N LYS A 274 -40.70 -27.06 2.50
CA LYS A 274 -39.31 -27.23 2.02
C LYS A 274 -38.60 -25.89 1.88
N ILE A 275 -39.24 -24.86 1.28
CA ILE A 275 -38.65 -23.52 1.19
C ILE A 275 -38.34 -22.95 2.57
N MET A 276 -39.28 -23.05 3.52
CA MET A 276 -39.08 -22.57 4.89
C MET A 276 -37.92 -23.32 5.59
N SER A 277 -37.80 -24.63 5.36
CA SER A 277 -36.70 -25.44 5.91
C SER A 277 -35.34 -25.02 5.35
N ILE A 278 -35.24 -24.80 4.03
CA ILE A 278 -34.03 -24.30 3.38
C ILE A 278 -33.68 -22.90 3.89
N MET A 279 -34.68 -22.00 4.01
CA MET A 279 -34.46 -20.65 4.55
C MET A 279 -33.92 -20.68 5.98
N PHE A 280 -34.44 -21.57 6.83
CA PHE A 280 -33.96 -21.75 8.20
C PHE A 280 -32.51 -22.27 8.24
N ALA A 281 -32.18 -23.25 7.40
CA ALA A 281 -30.82 -23.78 7.29
C ALA A 281 -29.82 -22.71 6.82
N ILE A 282 -30.20 -21.91 5.80
CA ILE A 282 -29.39 -20.79 5.30
C ILE A 282 -29.18 -19.76 6.42
N MET A 283 -30.25 -19.40 7.14
CA MET A 283 -30.18 -18.43 8.24
C MET A 283 -29.19 -18.86 9.32
N LYS A 284 -29.28 -20.12 9.76
CA LYS A 284 -28.40 -20.67 10.79
C LYS A 284 -26.94 -20.68 10.33
N SER A 285 -26.67 -21.13 9.10
CA SER A 285 -25.33 -21.16 8.52
C SER A 285 -24.76 -19.73 8.35
N ALA A 286 -25.59 -18.77 7.93
CA ALA A 286 -25.19 -17.38 7.82
C ALA A 286 -24.83 -16.78 9.20
N GLU A 287 -25.62 -17.05 10.23
CA GLU A 287 -25.35 -16.58 11.60
C GLU A 287 -24.04 -17.14 12.15
N GLU A 288 -23.83 -18.45 12.03
CA GLU A 288 -22.59 -19.12 12.46
C GLU A 288 -21.36 -18.59 11.72
N THR A 289 -21.49 -18.36 10.41
CA THR A 289 -20.42 -17.79 9.57
C THR A 289 -20.07 -16.36 10.01
N VAL A 290 -21.08 -15.52 10.23
CA VAL A 290 -20.90 -14.13 10.67
C VAL A 290 -20.24 -14.07 12.04
N ASP A 291 -20.73 -14.85 13.02
CA ASP A 291 -20.19 -14.84 14.38
C ASP A 291 -18.75 -15.40 14.43
N ALA A 292 -18.44 -16.47 13.67
CA ALA A 292 -17.08 -17.00 13.55
C ALA A 292 -16.12 -15.95 12.96
N ARG A 293 -16.56 -15.18 11.96
CA ARG A 293 -15.73 -14.14 11.35
C ARG A 293 -15.52 -12.97 12.29
N ILE A 294 -16.56 -12.53 13.00
CA ILE A 294 -16.45 -11.48 14.02
C ILE A 294 -15.44 -11.90 15.10
N ALA A 295 -15.48 -13.16 15.54
CA ALA A 295 -14.53 -13.67 16.52
C ALA A 295 -13.09 -13.67 15.99
N GLY A 296 -12.87 -14.14 14.75
CA GLY A 296 -11.54 -14.12 14.11
C GLY A 296 -10.98 -12.71 13.93
N VAL A 297 -11.82 -11.76 13.52
CA VAL A 297 -11.41 -10.35 13.38
C VAL A 297 -11.11 -9.72 14.73
N ARG A 298 -11.90 -9.98 15.78
CA ARG A 298 -11.60 -9.51 17.14
C ARG A 298 -10.28 -10.04 17.64
N GLN A 299 -9.99 -11.32 17.43
CA GLN A 299 -8.72 -11.93 17.81
C GLN A 299 -7.53 -11.30 17.04
N ALA A 300 -7.70 -11.01 15.74
CA ALA A 300 -6.69 -10.30 14.96
C ALA A 300 -6.49 -8.87 15.49
N LEU A 301 -7.57 -8.16 15.83
CA LEU A 301 -7.52 -6.82 16.40
C LEU A 301 -6.82 -6.80 17.76
N ASP A 302 -7.11 -7.75 18.65
CA ASP A 302 -6.46 -7.89 19.96
C ASP A 302 -4.96 -8.25 19.83
N GLY A 303 -4.63 -9.11 18.86
CA GLY A 303 -3.26 -9.43 18.50
C GLY A 303 -2.46 -8.21 18.05
N VAL A 304 -3.08 -7.28 17.32
CA VAL A 304 -2.41 -6.04 16.88
C VAL A 304 -2.40 -4.97 17.96
N ALA A 305 -3.46 -4.83 18.77
CA ALA A 305 -3.52 -3.86 19.87
C ALA A 305 -2.54 -4.19 21.02
N SER A 306 -2.19 -5.46 21.18
CA SER A 306 -1.23 -5.92 22.21
C SER A 306 0.24 -5.82 21.79
N VAL A 307 0.53 -5.62 20.50
CA VAL A 307 1.89 -5.33 20.04
C VAL A 307 2.22 -3.91 20.45
N LYS A 308 2.93 -3.76 21.58
CA LYS A 308 3.74 -2.55 21.81
C LYS A 308 4.61 -2.38 20.58
N LEU A 309 4.29 -1.38 19.77
CA LEU A 309 5.04 -1.00 18.58
C LEU A 309 6.51 -0.81 18.98
N VAL A 310 7.32 -1.84 18.71
CA VAL A 310 8.77 -1.71 18.77
C VAL A 310 9.14 -0.94 17.50
N TYR A 311 9.67 0.25 17.73
CA TYR A 311 9.84 1.40 16.84
C TYR A 311 10.72 1.20 15.58
N GLN A 312 10.88 -0.02 15.06
CA GLN A 312 11.97 -0.32 14.12
C GLN A 312 11.58 -0.86 12.73
N ASP A 313 10.37 -1.36 12.48
CA ASP A 313 10.04 -1.93 11.16
C ASP A 313 8.86 -1.22 10.45
N GLN A 314 9.17 -0.31 9.53
CA GLN A 314 8.20 0.34 8.64
C GLN A 314 7.44 -0.68 7.78
N SER A 315 8.14 -1.71 7.29
CA SER A 315 7.54 -2.81 6.52
C SER A 315 6.46 -3.53 7.31
N ARG A 316 6.68 -3.72 8.61
CA ARG A 316 5.75 -4.37 9.51
C ARG A 316 4.52 -3.52 9.77
N LEU A 317 4.68 -2.21 9.98
CA LEU A 317 3.54 -1.29 10.11
C LEU A 317 2.68 -1.27 8.84
N GLN A 318 3.32 -1.19 7.67
CA GLN A 318 2.60 -1.17 6.40
C GLN A 318 1.87 -2.50 6.13
N SER A 319 2.48 -3.63 6.49
CA SER A 319 1.82 -4.94 6.41
C SER A 319 0.60 -5.04 7.35
N LEU A 320 0.65 -4.42 8.54
CA LEU A 320 -0.48 -4.38 9.46
C LEU A 320 -1.64 -3.51 8.91
N ILE A 321 -1.33 -2.42 8.22
CA ILE A 321 -2.33 -1.55 7.57
C ILE A 321 -3.00 -2.27 6.40
N GLU A 322 -2.21 -2.92 5.54
CA GLU A 322 -2.74 -3.72 4.44
C GLU A 322 -3.62 -4.86 4.95
N SER A 323 -3.22 -5.52 6.04
CA SER A 323 -4.03 -6.53 6.72
C SER A 323 -5.34 -5.96 7.27
N ARG A 324 -5.34 -4.78 7.88
CA ARG A 324 -6.57 -4.10 8.37
C ARG A 324 -7.50 -3.69 7.22
N LEU A 325 -6.97 -3.16 6.11
CA LEU A 325 -7.74 -2.83 4.90
C LEU A 325 -8.35 -4.09 4.27
N GLN A 326 -7.61 -5.20 4.24
CA GLN A 326 -8.13 -6.47 3.75
C GLN A 326 -9.31 -6.96 4.60
N VAL A 327 -9.16 -6.94 5.93
CA VAL A 327 -10.24 -7.27 6.87
C VAL A 327 -11.47 -6.38 6.65
N GLN A 328 -11.28 -5.10 6.36
CA GLN A 328 -12.38 -4.19 6.04
C GLN A 328 -13.13 -4.62 4.77
N MET A 329 -12.41 -4.90 3.67
CA MET A 329 -13.04 -5.34 2.42
C MET A 329 -13.85 -6.62 2.63
N GLU A 330 -13.28 -7.57 3.36
CA GLU A 330 -13.94 -8.84 3.68
C GLU A 330 -15.23 -8.60 4.51
N LEU A 331 -15.21 -7.70 5.50
CA LEU A 331 -16.43 -7.37 6.28
C LEU A 331 -17.50 -6.68 5.42
N MET A 332 -17.11 -5.82 4.48
CA MET A 332 -18.05 -5.18 3.54
C MET A 332 -18.65 -6.20 2.57
N GLU A 333 -17.86 -7.15 2.09
CA GLU A 333 -18.33 -8.24 1.24
C GLU A 333 -19.30 -9.16 2.00
N LEU A 334 -19.03 -9.44 3.27
CA LEU A 334 -19.94 -10.21 4.13
C LEU A 334 -21.28 -9.47 4.31
N SER A 335 -21.24 -8.16 4.58
CA SER A 335 -22.46 -7.34 4.68
C SER A 335 -23.27 -7.37 3.39
N LYS A 336 -22.60 -7.35 2.23
CA LYS A 336 -23.27 -7.47 0.93
C LYS A 336 -23.90 -8.85 0.74
N GLY A 337 -23.19 -9.92 1.09
CA GLY A 337 -23.70 -11.29 1.00
C GLY A 337 -24.98 -11.52 1.80
N VAL A 338 -25.05 -11.00 3.04
CA VAL A 338 -26.25 -11.06 3.90
C VAL A 338 -27.45 -10.38 3.21
N ILE A 339 -27.25 -9.23 2.59
CA ILE A 339 -28.31 -8.49 1.86
C ILE A 339 -28.79 -9.30 0.64
N GLU A 340 -27.86 -9.86 -0.14
CA GLU A 340 -28.19 -10.64 -1.33
C GLU A 340 -28.95 -11.94 -1.01
N VAL A 341 -28.64 -12.59 0.12
CA VAL A 341 -29.40 -13.74 0.62
C VAL A 341 -30.84 -13.35 0.96
N TYR A 342 -31.04 -12.24 1.66
CA TYR A 342 -32.38 -11.78 1.98
C TYR A 342 -33.20 -11.53 0.72
N GLN A 343 -32.60 -10.87 -0.29
CA GLN A 343 -33.26 -10.64 -1.57
C GLN A 343 -33.62 -11.94 -2.29
N ALA A 344 -32.77 -12.96 -2.23
CA ALA A 344 -33.06 -14.27 -2.80
C ALA A 344 -34.20 -14.99 -2.07
N MET A 345 -34.26 -14.88 -0.73
CA MET A 345 -35.36 -15.42 0.07
C MET A 345 -36.69 -14.73 -0.26
N ASP A 346 -36.68 -13.39 -0.32
CA ASP A 346 -37.85 -12.58 -0.68
C ASP A 346 -38.37 -12.93 -2.07
N GLN A 347 -37.49 -13.00 -3.07
CA GLN A 347 -37.85 -13.41 -4.44
C GLN A 347 -38.45 -14.82 -4.50
N SER A 348 -37.93 -15.75 -3.71
CA SER A 348 -38.41 -17.14 -3.69
C SER A 348 -39.78 -17.25 -3.04
N VAL A 349 -40.02 -16.50 -1.95
CA VAL A 349 -41.33 -16.39 -1.31
C VAL A 349 -42.33 -15.70 -2.23
N SER A 350 -41.98 -14.57 -2.85
CA SER A 350 -42.87 -13.89 -3.82
C SER A 350 -43.24 -14.81 -4.99
N GLY A 351 -42.26 -15.53 -5.56
CA GLY A 351 -42.52 -16.48 -6.65
C GLY A 351 -43.38 -17.69 -6.25
N LEU A 352 -43.41 -18.06 -4.97
CA LEU A 352 -44.35 -19.06 -4.44
C LEU A 352 -45.74 -18.47 -4.24
N LEU A 353 -45.86 -17.25 -3.71
CA LEU A 353 -47.14 -16.58 -3.53
C LEU A 353 -47.85 -16.32 -4.86
N GLU A 354 -47.12 -15.94 -5.91
CA GLU A 354 -47.67 -15.83 -7.27
C GLU A 354 -48.25 -17.16 -7.79
N GLN A 355 -47.70 -18.31 -7.36
CA GLN A 355 -48.24 -19.62 -7.73
C GLN A 355 -49.52 -19.96 -6.96
N PHE A 356 -49.65 -19.49 -5.73
CA PHE A 356 -50.88 -19.65 -4.95
C PHE A 356 -52.02 -18.84 -5.59
N GLU A 357 -51.71 -17.68 -6.17
CA GLU A 357 -52.67 -16.83 -6.90
C GLU A 357 -53.00 -17.33 -8.31
N ALA A 358 -52.33 -18.38 -8.82
CA ALA A 358 -52.68 -19.04 -10.07
C ALA A 358 -53.94 -19.92 -9.88
N GLU A 359 -55.09 -19.26 -9.75
CA GLU A 359 -56.45 -19.77 -9.54
C GLU A 359 -57.01 -20.48 -10.78
N LEU A 360 -56.36 -21.54 -11.26
CA LEU A 360 -56.75 -22.22 -12.49
C LEU A 360 -57.24 -23.66 -12.23
N PRO A 361 -58.48 -24.01 -12.63
CA PRO A 361 -59.04 -25.35 -12.50
C PRO A 361 -58.38 -26.40 -13.41
N SER A 362 -57.62 -25.99 -14.41
CA SER A 362 -56.86 -26.88 -15.31
C SER A 362 -55.60 -26.19 -15.81
N ASN A 363 -54.63 -26.94 -16.34
CA ASN A 363 -53.52 -26.40 -17.11
C ASN A 363 -53.92 -25.90 -18.52
N ASN A 364 -55.19 -26.06 -18.93
CA ASN A 364 -55.69 -25.65 -20.24
C ASN A 364 -56.46 -24.32 -20.19
N ASP A 365 -55.95 -23.32 -20.90
CA ASP A 365 -56.53 -21.97 -20.96
C ASP A 365 -57.99 -21.92 -21.43
N TYR A 366 -58.38 -22.81 -22.34
CA TYR A 366 -59.74 -22.85 -22.87
C TYR A 366 -60.73 -23.41 -21.83
N ILE A 367 -60.32 -24.44 -21.10
CA ILE A 367 -61.13 -24.99 -19.99
C ILE A 367 -61.23 -23.96 -18.86
N ASN A 368 -60.14 -23.24 -18.58
CA ASN A 368 -60.13 -22.17 -17.58
C ASN A 368 -61.07 -21.02 -17.96
N ALA A 369 -61.15 -20.65 -19.24
CA ALA A 369 -62.09 -19.63 -19.72
C ALA A 369 -63.56 -20.04 -19.54
N VAL A 370 -63.88 -21.31 -19.76
CA VAL A 370 -65.23 -21.87 -19.54
C VAL A 370 -65.59 -21.92 -18.06
N MET A 371 -64.63 -22.19 -17.19
CA MET A 371 -64.82 -22.35 -15.74
C MET A 371 -64.63 -21.05 -14.94
N ASN A 372 -64.29 -19.94 -15.61
CA ASN A 372 -63.97 -18.64 -15.00
C ASN A 372 -65.04 -18.09 -14.02
N PRO A 373 -66.36 -18.25 -14.24
CA PRO A 373 -67.37 -17.80 -13.28
C PRO A 373 -67.32 -18.52 -11.92
N LEU A 374 -66.67 -19.69 -11.84
CA LEU A 374 -66.54 -20.52 -10.64
C LEU A 374 -65.14 -20.45 -10.01
N LYS A 375 -64.27 -19.55 -10.48
CA LYS A 375 -62.89 -19.36 -10.01
C LYS A 375 -62.73 -19.35 -8.47
N PRO A 376 -63.60 -18.70 -7.68
CA PRO A 376 -63.47 -18.68 -6.21
C PRO A 376 -63.67 -20.03 -5.52
N ILE A 377 -64.25 -21.02 -6.21
CA ILE A 377 -64.50 -22.36 -5.66
C ILE A 377 -63.26 -23.27 -5.86
N PHE A 378 -62.36 -22.89 -6.77
CA PHE A 378 -61.13 -23.62 -7.08
C PHE A 378 -59.91 -23.13 -6.29
N THR A 379 -60.10 -22.21 -5.34
CA THR A 379 -59.04 -21.80 -4.41
C THR A 379 -58.92 -22.81 -3.26
N PRO A 380 -57.75 -23.45 -3.07
CA PRO A 380 -57.53 -24.31 -1.91
C PRO A 380 -57.73 -23.55 -0.59
N SER A 381 -58.41 -24.18 0.38
CA SER A 381 -58.78 -23.57 1.65
C SER A 381 -57.60 -23.26 2.59
N ASN A 382 -56.45 -23.90 2.36
CA ASN A 382 -55.23 -23.76 3.18
C ASN A 382 -54.29 -22.64 2.72
N ILE A 383 -54.52 -22.02 1.55
CA ILE A 383 -53.62 -20.97 1.00
C ILE A 383 -53.46 -19.80 1.97
N GLY A 384 -54.54 -19.27 2.54
CA GLY A 384 -54.46 -18.10 3.43
C GLY A 384 -53.60 -18.34 4.67
N ALA A 385 -53.67 -19.55 5.25
CA ALA A 385 -52.84 -19.94 6.38
C ALA A 385 -51.37 -20.12 5.97
N LEU A 386 -51.11 -20.73 4.82
CA LEU A 386 -49.77 -20.88 4.24
C LEU A 386 -49.12 -19.52 3.95
N THR A 387 -49.83 -18.61 3.29
CA THR A 387 -49.35 -17.25 3.00
C THR A 387 -48.96 -16.52 4.28
N THR A 388 -49.81 -16.59 5.32
CA THR A 388 -49.52 -15.95 6.61
C THR A 388 -48.29 -16.55 7.29
N LYS A 389 -48.14 -17.88 7.24
CA LYS A 389 -47.00 -18.61 7.82
C LYS A 389 -45.69 -18.21 7.14
N ILE A 390 -45.63 -18.27 5.81
CA ILE A 390 -44.41 -18.00 5.04
C ILE A 390 -43.99 -16.53 5.16
N LEU A 391 -44.95 -15.59 5.12
CA LEU A 391 -44.67 -14.18 5.34
C LEU A 391 -44.18 -13.92 6.77
N GLY A 392 -44.72 -14.62 7.78
CA GLY A 392 -44.26 -14.55 9.16
C GLY A 392 -42.80 -14.98 9.30
N ASP A 393 -42.42 -16.12 8.73
CA ASP A 393 -41.05 -16.64 8.79
C ASP A 393 -40.07 -15.74 8.01
N LEU A 394 -40.48 -15.21 6.85
CA LEU A 394 -39.68 -14.23 6.10
C LEU A 394 -39.44 -12.95 6.90
N GLN A 395 -40.44 -12.46 7.64
CA GLN A 395 -40.28 -11.30 8.53
C GLN A 395 -39.33 -11.61 9.68
N GLN A 396 -39.41 -12.79 10.28
CA GLN A 396 -38.47 -13.20 11.34
C GLN A 396 -37.03 -13.25 10.82
N ASN A 397 -36.82 -13.83 9.63
CA ASN A 397 -35.51 -13.88 8.99
C ASN A 397 -34.98 -12.47 8.66
N ARG A 398 -35.84 -11.54 8.23
CA ARG A 398 -35.47 -10.13 8.01
C ARG A 398 -34.90 -9.49 9.28
N VAL A 399 -35.54 -9.71 10.43
CA VAL A 399 -35.08 -9.16 11.71
C VAL A 399 -33.70 -9.72 12.06
N SER A 400 -33.53 -11.04 11.97
CA SER A 400 -32.25 -11.68 12.30
C SER A 400 -31.11 -11.25 11.37
N LEU A 401 -31.35 -11.11 10.06
CA LEU A 401 -30.35 -10.61 9.11
C LEU A 401 -30.00 -9.14 9.37
N SER A 402 -30.98 -8.31 9.75
CA SER A 402 -30.73 -6.92 10.14
C SER A 402 -29.83 -6.83 11.37
N ILE A 403 -29.99 -7.72 12.36
CA ILE A 403 -29.13 -7.78 13.54
C ILE A 403 -27.69 -8.18 13.14
N MET A 404 -27.53 -9.16 12.24
CA MET A 404 -26.21 -9.53 11.72
C MET A 404 -25.55 -8.38 10.98
N GLU A 405 -26.30 -7.65 10.14
CA GLU A 405 -25.80 -6.48 9.43
C GLU A 405 -25.32 -5.38 10.40
N GLU A 406 -26.07 -5.11 11.47
CA GLU A 406 -25.67 -4.15 12.51
C GLU A 406 -24.38 -4.57 13.23
N LYS A 407 -24.25 -5.87 13.57
CA LYS A 407 -23.01 -6.42 14.17
C LYS A 407 -21.80 -6.17 13.24
N ILE A 408 -21.94 -6.43 11.93
CA ILE A 408 -20.88 -6.23 10.94
C ILE A 408 -20.54 -4.75 10.80
N LYS A 409 -21.55 -3.87 10.67
CA LYS A 409 -21.36 -2.41 10.58
C LYS A 409 -20.64 -1.84 11.80
N SER A 410 -20.97 -2.31 13.00
CA SER A 410 -20.29 -1.91 14.24
C SER A 410 -18.79 -2.25 14.20
N LEU A 411 -18.46 -3.45 13.71
CA LEU A 411 -17.07 -3.89 13.56
C LEU A 411 -16.32 -3.07 12.51
N ILE A 412 -16.95 -2.79 11.37
CA ILE A 412 -16.39 -1.93 10.31
C ILE A 412 -16.04 -0.55 10.89
N ASN A 413 -16.94 0.06 11.67
CA ASN A 413 -16.69 1.35 12.31
C ASN A 413 -15.51 1.32 13.29
N LEU A 414 -15.31 0.21 14.01
CA LEU A 414 -14.16 0.05 14.90
C LEU A 414 -12.84 -0.03 14.11
N VAL A 415 -12.83 -0.79 13.01
CA VAL A 415 -11.67 -0.89 12.10
C VAL A 415 -11.33 0.48 11.50
N PHE A 416 -12.33 1.28 11.10
CA PHE A 416 -12.12 2.64 10.60
C PHE A 416 -11.40 3.54 11.62
N LYS A 417 -11.88 3.55 12.87
CA LYS A 417 -11.23 4.35 13.93
C LYS A 417 -9.77 3.95 14.16
N LEU A 418 -9.47 2.65 14.08
CA LEU A 418 -8.10 2.16 14.20
C LEU A 418 -7.20 2.58 13.03
N CYS A 419 -7.71 2.57 11.80
CA CYS A 419 -6.98 3.06 10.64
C CYS A 419 -6.69 4.57 10.71
N GLU A 420 -7.61 5.37 11.27
CA GLU A 420 -7.39 6.81 11.48
C GLU A 420 -6.25 7.06 12.47
N GLU A 421 -6.24 6.35 13.61
CA GLU A 421 -5.17 6.44 14.62
C GLU A 421 -3.80 6.03 14.05
N ASP A 422 -3.75 4.99 13.21
CA ASP A 422 -2.51 4.55 12.54
C ASP A 422 -1.94 5.64 11.61
N ALA A 423 -2.78 6.35 10.87
CA ALA A 423 -2.34 7.42 9.97
C ALA A 423 -1.62 8.55 10.72
N THR A 424 -2.14 8.91 11.91
CA THR A 424 -1.48 9.87 12.82
C THR A 424 -0.13 9.37 13.32
N ILE A 425 0.00 8.08 13.64
CA ILE A 425 1.28 7.48 14.05
C ILE A 425 2.31 7.56 12.93
N ILE A 426 1.92 7.28 11.69
CA ILE A 426 2.79 7.36 10.51
C ILE A 426 3.30 8.79 10.31
N GLU A 427 2.42 9.79 10.39
CA GLU A 427 2.80 11.20 10.23
C GLU A 427 3.84 11.62 11.28
N TYR A 428 3.65 11.19 12.53
CA TYR A 428 4.60 11.44 13.61
C TYR A 428 5.95 10.73 13.37
N GLN A 429 5.92 9.49 12.89
CA GLN A 429 7.13 8.73 12.55
C GLN A 429 7.90 9.35 11.38
N GLN A 430 7.21 9.83 10.35
CA GLN A 430 7.86 10.47 9.21
C GLN A 430 8.53 11.79 9.60
N LYS A 431 7.92 12.56 10.51
CA LYS A 431 8.54 13.74 11.13
C LYS A 431 9.80 13.36 11.92
N LEU A 432 9.76 12.27 12.70
CA LEU A 432 10.92 11.79 13.45
C LEU A 432 12.05 11.32 12.52
N ILE A 433 11.73 10.61 11.43
CA ILE A 433 12.72 10.15 10.44
C ILE A 433 13.37 11.35 9.74
N ASN A 434 12.59 12.36 9.35
CA ASN A 434 13.15 13.58 8.79
C ASN A 434 14.07 14.30 9.79
N LEU A 435 13.75 14.27 11.08
CA LEU A 435 14.61 14.80 12.14
C LEU A 435 15.89 13.97 12.31
N LEU A 436 15.83 12.65 12.14
CA LEU A 436 17.00 11.78 12.15
C LEU A 436 17.88 11.95 10.91
N LEU A 437 17.27 12.14 9.73
CA LEU A 437 17.97 12.48 8.49
C LEU A 437 18.58 13.89 8.56
N SER A 438 17.94 14.84 9.25
CA SER A 438 18.48 16.19 9.44
C SER A 438 19.75 16.22 10.31
N GLN A 439 20.07 15.14 11.04
CA GLN A 439 21.38 15.00 11.69
C GLN A 439 22.53 14.66 10.71
N ARG A 440 22.21 14.19 9.49
CA ARG A 440 23.15 13.85 8.40
C ARG A 440 23.04 14.77 7.18
N VAL A 441 22.71 16.05 7.39
CA VAL A 441 22.58 17.06 6.33
C VAL A 441 23.78 17.18 5.40
N GLU A 442 24.99 16.83 5.84
CA GLU A 442 26.19 16.86 4.99
C GLU A 442 26.21 15.73 3.95
N ASP A 443 25.56 14.59 4.22
CA ASP A 443 25.54 13.44 3.29
C ASP A 443 24.62 13.66 2.08
N VAL A 444 23.67 14.60 2.19
CA VAL A 444 22.71 14.95 1.14
C VAL A 444 23.30 15.94 0.12
N VAL A 445 24.42 16.60 0.46
CA VAL A 445 25.05 17.62 -0.40
C VAL A 445 25.75 16.96 -1.59
N ILE A 446 25.47 17.45 -2.79
CA ILE A 446 26.13 17.01 -4.02
C ILE A 446 27.50 17.67 -4.10
N VAL A 447 28.55 16.85 -4.04
CA VAL A 447 29.95 17.28 -4.14
C VAL A 447 30.31 17.51 -5.61
N ASP A 448 30.12 18.74 -6.07
CA ASP A 448 30.42 19.21 -7.44
C ASP A 448 31.89 19.62 -7.64
N SER A 449 32.63 19.86 -6.55
CA SER A 449 34.00 20.38 -6.57
C SER A 449 34.83 19.84 -5.40
N VAL A 450 36.14 19.66 -5.64
CA VAL A 450 37.05 19.04 -4.65
C VAL A 450 37.13 19.84 -3.35
N ILE A 451 37.06 21.17 -3.43
CA ILE A 451 37.09 22.07 -2.27
C ILE A 451 35.86 21.92 -1.39
N LYS A 452 34.72 21.50 -1.96
CA LYS A 452 33.43 21.44 -1.25
C LYS A 452 33.53 20.58 -0.01
N ASN A 453 34.08 19.37 -0.10
CA ASN A 453 34.28 18.47 1.04
C ASN A 453 35.10 19.04 2.19
N SER A 454 36.03 19.95 1.90
CA SER A 454 36.94 20.53 2.88
C SER A 454 36.42 21.82 3.51
N LEU A 455 35.72 22.65 2.72
CA LEU A 455 35.33 24.00 3.12
C LEU A 455 34.04 24.04 3.95
N ARG A 456 34.11 24.67 5.13
CA ARG A 456 32.98 24.91 6.04
C ARG A 456 32.95 26.36 6.47
N ILE A 457 31.78 26.99 6.43
CA ILE A 457 31.62 28.40 6.75
C ILE A 457 30.93 28.53 8.11
N PHE A 458 31.39 29.45 8.95
CA PHE A 458 30.82 29.81 10.24
C PHE A 458 30.37 31.27 10.20
N VAL A 459 29.08 31.52 10.40
CA VAL A 459 28.45 32.84 10.31
C VAL A 459 27.81 33.17 11.63
N GLY A 460 28.11 34.34 12.20
CA GLY A 460 27.46 34.82 13.41
C GLY A 460 27.68 36.31 13.59
N SER A 461 26.79 36.99 14.32
CA SER A 461 26.98 38.41 14.63
C SER A 461 28.07 38.62 15.68
N GLU A 462 28.57 39.83 15.80
CA GLU A 462 29.60 40.15 16.77
C GLU A 462 29.14 39.84 18.22
N GLY A 463 29.98 39.13 18.98
CA GLY A 463 29.71 38.81 20.39
C GLY A 463 28.86 37.56 20.64
N THR A 464 28.40 36.83 19.61
CA THR A 464 27.59 35.60 19.80
C THR A 464 28.41 34.34 20.08
N GLY A 465 29.73 34.45 20.20
CA GLY A 465 30.61 33.29 20.38
C GLY A 465 31.07 32.62 19.08
N ARG A 466 30.92 33.28 17.92
CA ARG A 466 31.36 32.75 16.61
C ARG A 466 32.84 32.33 16.59
N THR A 467 33.74 33.19 17.05
CA THR A 467 35.19 32.95 17.02
C THR A 467 35.56 31.87 18.01
N ALA A 468 34.97 31.88 19.21
CA ALA A 468 35.19 30.85 20.22
C ALA A 468 34.79 29.46 19.70
N THR A 469 33.61 29.36 19.09
CA THR A 469 33.06 28.10 18.57
C THR A 469 33.89 27.58 17.40
N ALA A 470 34.16 28.42 16.40
CA ALA A 470 34.93 28.03 15.22
C ALA A 470 36.38 27.66 15.57
N LEU A 471 37.03 28.42 16.47
CA LEU A 471 38.40 28.14 16.93
C LEU A 471 38.47 26.83 17.72
N THR A 472 37.54 26.62 18.65
CA THR A 472 37.51 25.40 19.47
C THR A 472 37.32 24.17 18.60
N TRP A 473 36.32 24.21 17.70
CA TRP A 473 36.06 23.09 16.81
C TRP A 473 37.20 22.85 15.82
N ALA A 474 37.76 23.89 15.21
CA ALA A 474 38.91 23.76 14.31
C ALA A 474 40.13 23.12 15.01
N GLY A 475 40.38 23.50 16.27
CA GLY A 475 41.45 22.92 17.08
C GLY A 475 41.18 21.48 17.55
N VAL A 476 39.91 21.08 17.71
CA VAL A 476 39.55 19.68 17.97
C VAL A 476 39.78 18.83 16.73
N VAL A 477 39.33 19.32 15.56
CA VAL A 477 39.51 18.64 14.27
C VAL A 477 40.99 18.54 13.88
N SER A 478 41.78 19.59 14.16
CA SER A 478 43.22 19.64 13.81
C SER A 478 44.05 18.51 14.41
N ARG A 479 43.59 17.90 15.51
CA ARG A 479 44.24 16.75 16.15
C ARG A 479 44.16 15.48 15.32
N ARG A 480 43.15 15.37 14.45
CA ARG A 480 42.89 14.18 13.62
C ARG A 480 43.38 14.40 12.19
N GLN A 481 43.22 15.61 11.67
CA GLN A 481 43.59 15.98 10.31
C GLN A 481 44.09 17.42 10.29
N ASN A 482 44.97 17.78 9.37
CA ASN A 482 45.45 19.16 9.26
C ASN A 482 44.29 20.11 8.91
N THR A 483 44.17 21.19 9.69
CA THR A 483 43.04 22.13 9.60
C THR A 483 43.54 23.56 9.41
N LEU A 484 42.83 24.30 8.58
CA LEU A 484 43.04 25.72 8.34
C LEU A 484 41.81 26.51 8.83
N LEU A 485 42.03 27.58 9.59
CA LEU A 485 40.99 28.50 10.04
C LEU A 485 41.26 29.90 9.47
N LEU A 486 40.36 30.43 8.67
CA LEU A 486 40.42 31.80 8.16
C LEU A 486 39.35 32.64 8.83
N ASP A 487 39.76 33.66 9.58
CA ASP A 487 38.86 34.69 10.10
C ASP A 487 38.83 35.87 9.13
N LEU A 488 37.76 35.99 8.34
CA LEU A 488 37.56 37.04 7.35
C LEU A 488 36.62 38.16 7.85
N THR A 489 36.32 38.16 9.15
CA THR A 489 35.39 39.13 9.75
C THR A 489 35.96 40.55 9.82
N GLY A 490 37.29 40.70 9.73
CA GLY A 490 38.00 41.96 9.94
C GLY A 490 38.19 42.37 11.41
N GLU A 491 37.50 41.70 12.34
CA GLU A 491 37.57 41.93 13.79
C GLU A 491 37.88 40.62 14.52
N SER A 492 39.03 40.03 14.19
CA SER A 492 39.49 38.75 14.74
C SER A 492 39.66 38.81 16.26
N LYS A 493 39.05 37.86 16.97
CA LYS A 493 39.21 37.67 18.43
C LYS A 493 40.16 36.53 18.77
N LEU A 494 40.91 36.00 17.79
CA LEU A 494 41.79 34.83 17.97
C LEU A 494 42.90 35.08 19.02
N ARG A 495 43.48 36.28 19.03
CA ARG A 495 44.54 36.68 19.98
C ARG A 495 44.05 36.67 21.44
N GLN A 496 42.75 36.88 21.68
CA GLN A 496 42.17 36.78 23.02
C GLN A 496 42.30 35.36 23.59
N TYR A 497 42.40 34.33 22.73
CA TYR A 497 42.54 32.93 23.11
C TYR A 497 43.99 32.42 23.04
N GLY A 498 45.00 33.31 23.05
CA GLY A 498 46.42 32.93 23.02
C GLY A 498 46.87 32.29 21.69
N VAL A 499 46.16 32.59 20.60
CA VAL A 499 46.51 32.16 19.25
C VAL A 499 47.05 33.36 18.49
N GLU A 500 48.25 33.23 17.92
CA GLU A 500 48.85 34.23 17.05
C GLU A 500 48.47 33.93 15.59
N PRO A 501 47.56 34.68 14.98
CA PRO A 501 47.14 34.46 13.60
C PRO A 501 48.15 35.05 12.60
N MET A 502 48.22 34.43 11.43
CA MET A 502 48.93 34.94 10.27
C MET A 502 48.05 35.90 9.48
N THR A 503 48.62 36.94 8.86
CA THR A 503 47.83 37.81 7.98
C THR A 503 47.48 37.13 6.66
N LEU A 504 46.33 37.48 6.07
CA LEU A 504 45.88 36.92 4.80
C LEU A 504 46.90 37.11 3.67
N ASP A 505 47.54 38.28 3.56
CA ASP A 505 48.54 38.54 2.52
C ASP A 505 49.78 37.64 2.69
N THR A 506 50.27 37.47 3.92
CA THR A 506 51.38 36.55 4.22
C THR A 506 50.99 35.11 3.89
N PHE A 507 49.75 34.71 4.18
CA PHE A 507 49.25 33.39 3.86
C PHE A 507 49.20 33.15 2.35
N LEU A 508 48.80 34.13 1.54
CA LEU A 508 48.74 34.01 0.09
C LEU A 508 50.15 33.94 -0.54
N GLU A 509 51.12 34.68 0.00
CA GLU A 509 52.50 34.70 -0.52
C GLU A 509 53.34 33.50 -0.05
N GLN A 510 53.14 33.03 1.18
CA GLN A 510 53.95 31.98 1.79
C GLN A 510 53.18 30.66 1.90
N ARG A 511 53.81 29.58 1.44
CA ARG A 511 53.31 28.21 1.66
C ARG A 511 53.83 27.68 2.99
N LEU A 512 53.05 27.92 4.04
CA LEU A 512 53.32 27.40 5.39
C LEU A 512 52.40 26.22 5.68
N GLU A 513 53.00 25.04 5.79
CA GLU A 513 52.34 23.77 6.07
C GLU A 513 52.51 23.42 7.54
N GLN A 514 51.51 23.74 8.37
CA GLN A 514 51.47 23.37 9.79
C GLN A 514 50.14 22.66 10.12
N GLN A 515 50.14 21.79 11.13
CA GLN A 515 48.96 21.00 11.52
C GLN A 515 47.71 21.85 11.75
N PHE A 516 47.87 23.01 12.39
CA PHE A 516 46.79 23.96 12.59
C PHE A 516 47.27 25.38 12.30
N VAL A 517 46.68 26.02 11.30
CA VAL A 517 47.00 27.40 10.93
C VAL A 517 45.76 28.27 11.07
N CYS A 518 45.94 29.42 11.70
CA CYS A 518 44.92 30.45 11.82
C CYS A 518 45.34 31.68 11.03
N VAL A 519 44.46 32.17 10.18
CA VAL A 519 44.67 33.34 9.31
C VAL A 519 43.65 34.40 9.65
N GLU A 520 44.07 35.66 9.74
CA GLU A 520 43.18 36.82 9.88
C GLU A 520 43.22 37.71 8.64
N GLY A 521 42.06 38.19 8.21
CA GLY A 521 41.91 39.05 7.05
C GLY A 521 40.56 39.77 7.01
N ASN A 522 40.42 40.67 6.04
CA ASN A 522 39.16 41.35 5.76
C ASN A 522 39.00 41.48 4.24
N LEU A 523 37.90 40.95 3.70
CA LEU A 523 37.59 40.99 2.27
C LEU A 523 36.37 41.87 1.94
N ASN A 524 35.81 42.60 2.92
CA ASN A 524 34.58 43.41 2.72
C ASN A 524 34.74 44.51 1.68
N GLN A 525 35.94 45.02 1.48
CA GLN A 525 36.22 46.10 0.54
C GLN A 525 36.79 45.60 -0.80
N THR A 526 37.05 44.29 -0.94
CA THR A 526 37.70 43.74 -2.14
C THR A 526 37.16 42.36 -2.48
N LEU A 527 35.87 42.30 -2.83
CA LEU A 527 35.16 41.07 -3.17
C LEU A 527 35.77 40.32 -4.38
N GLU A 528 36.52 41.01 -5.24
CA GLU A 528 37.27 40.41 -6.36
C GLU A 528 38.38 39.46 -5.89
N ARG A 529 38.95 39.69 -4.70
CA ARG A 529 40.00 38.83 -4.11
C ARG A 529 39.45 37.52 -3.54
N VAL A 530 38.13 37.36 -3.45
CA VAL A 530 37.51 36.10 -2.96
C VAL A 530 37.84 34.95 -3.88
N ASP A 531 37.80 35.17 -5.20
CA ASP A 531 38.12 34.15 -6.19
C ASP A 531 39.60 33.76 -6.14
N GLU A 532 40.49 34.72 -5.88
CA GLU A 532 41.92 34.47 -5.63
C GLU A 532 42.13 33.63 -4.38
N VAL A 533 41.45 33.95 -3.28
CA VAL A 533 41.51 33.16 -2.04
C VAL A 533 41.00 31.74 -2.28
N VAL A 534 39.86 31.57 -2.95
CA VAL A 534 39.30 30.24 -3.26
C VAL A 534 40.24 29.44 -4.17
N ALA A 535 40.86 30.10 -5.16
CA ALA A 535 41.85 29.46 -6.03
C ALA A 535 43.07 28.99 -5.22
N GLU A 536 43.59 29.82 -4.32
CA GLU A 536 44.72 29.45 -3.47
C GLU A 536 44.35 28.33 -2.49
N LEU A 537 43.16 28.37 -1.88
CA LEU A 537 42.66 27.29 -1.03
C LEU A 537 42.60 25.94 -1.78
N LYS A 538 42.19 25.95 -3.06
CA LYS A 538 42.18 24.75 -3.91
C LYS A 538 43.58 24.15 -4.07
N THR A 539 44.63 24.97 -4.16
CA THR A 539 46.01 24.46 -4.25
C THR A 539 46.49 23.79 -2.96
N ARG A 540 45.87 24.10 -1.82
CA ARG A 540 46.26 23.64 -0.48
C ARG A 540 45.43 22.46 0.05
N LEU A 541 44.47 21.96 -0.73
CA LEU A 541 43.62 20.82 -0.35
C LEU A 541 44.40 19.52 -0.12
N ASN A 542 45.56 19.36 -0.77
CA ASN A 542 46.44 18.21 -0.55
C ASN A 542 46.98 18.14 0.89
N TYR A 543 47.09 19.31 1.55
CA TYR A 543 47.64 19.40 2.90
C TYR A 543 46.55 19.64 3.94
N TYR A 544 45.59 20.52 3.67
CA TYR A 544 44.49 20.85 4.57
C TYR A 544 43.19 20.14 4.17
N ALA A 545 42.86 19.08 4.90
CA ALA A 545 41.62 18.32 4.68
C ALA A 545 40.38 19.11 5.14
N HIS A 546 40.53 19.97 6.14
CA HIS A 546 39.46 20.82 6.68
C HIS A 546 39.85 22.30 6.61
N ILE A 547 38.97 23.10 5.98
CA ILE A 547 39.13 24.55 5.86
C ILE A 547 37.89 25.20 6.46
N HIS A 548 38.08 25.96 7.52
CA HIS A 548 37.02 26.67 8.23
C HIS A 548 37.14 28.16 7.95
N VAL A 549 36.06 28.80 7.52
CA VAL A 549 36.01 30.24 7.25
C VAL A 549 35.00 30.91 8.18
N ILE A 550 35.42 31.95 8.90
CA ILE A 550 34.55 32.73 9.78
C ILE A 550 34.13 34.01 9.06
N LEU A 551 32.82 34.26 9.06
CA LEU A 551 32.18 35.46 8.53
C LEU A 551 31.29 36.13 9.60
N ASP A 552 31.12 37.44 9.49
CA ASP A 552 30.13 38.21 10.24
C ASP A 552 28.76 38.12 9.56
N ALA A 553 27.69 38.20 10.36
CA ALA A 553 26.31 38.16 9.87
C ALA A 553 26.00 39.26 8.83
N GLY A 554 26.67 40.41 8.89
CA GLY A 554 26.55 41.49 7.90
C GLY A 554 27.18 41.18 6.54
N GLN A 555 28.02 40.16 6.42
CA GLN A 555 28.78 39.82 5.20
C GLN A 555 28.00 38.88 4.26
N SER A 556 26.72 39.18 3.98
CA SER A 556 25.83 38.30 3.18
C SER A 556 26.32 38.07 1.74
N GLU A 557 26.94 39.07 1.13
CA GLU A 557 27.48 38.96 -0.24
C GLU A 557 28.70 38.03 -0.30
N LEU A 558 29.60 38.13 0.68
CA LEU A 558 30.76 37.25 0.81
C LEU A 558 30.35 35.80 1.08
N LEU A 559 29.32 35.61 1.93
CA LEU A 559 28.71 34.30 2.17
C LEU A 559 28.16 33.70 0.88
N SER A 560 27.44 34.48 0.07
CA SER A 560 26.84 34.02 -1.18
C SER A 560 27.88 33.61 -2.23
N ARG A 561 29.06 34.24 -2.25
CA ARG A 561 30.16 33.86 -3.15
C ARG A 561 30.91 32.60 -2.70
N LEU A 562 31.05 32.40 -1.39
CA LEU A 562 31.78 31.26 -0.82
C LEU A 562 30.92 29.99 -0.71
N ALA A 563 29.61 30.15 -0.48
CA ALA A 563 28.69 29.04 -0.23
C ALA A 563 28.66 27.96 -1.33
N PRO A 564 28.67 28.28 -2.64
CA PRO A 564 28.68 27.24 -3.68
C PRO A 564 29.86 26.27 -3.57
N SER A 565 31.00 26.74 -3.04
CA SER A 565 32.23 25.96 -2.85
C SER A 565 32.34 25.29 -1.47
N ALA A 566 31.33 25.39 -0.61
CA ALA A 566 31.36 24.89 0.77
C ALA A 566 30.41 23.71 0.99
N LEU A 567 30.81 22.75 1.83
CA LEU A 567 29.95 21.62 2.22
C LEU A 567 28.81 22.07 3.12
N SER A 568 29.12 22.96 4.07
CA SER A 568 28.19 23.35 5.13
C SER A 568 28.36 24.80 5.56
N VAL A 569 27.26 25.43 5.93
CA VAL A 569 27.22 26.73 6.63
C VAL A 569 26.68 26.52 8.03
N HIS A 570 27.41 27.03 9.02
CA HIS A 570 27.06 27.01 10.43
C HIS A 570 26.60 28.41 10.85
N PHE A 571 25.33 28.56 11.19
CA PHE A 571 24.75 29.79 11.72
C PHE A 571 24.81 29.78 13.25
N ILE A 572 25.50 30.75 13.86
CA ILE A 572 25.80 30.78 15.30
C ILE A 572 25.09 31.94 15.99
N THR A 573 24.31 31.64 17.02
CA THR A 573 23.70 32.65 17.91
C THR A 573 23.85 32.27 19.39
N ASP A 574 23.91 33.29 20.26
CA ASP A 574 23.92 33.18 21.72
C ASP A 574 22.50 33.17 22.33
N GLY A 575 21.49 33.02 21.47
CA GLY A 575 20.09 33.03 21.87
C GLY A 575 19.54 34.39 22.31
N THR A 576 20.33 35.46 22.23
CA THR A 576 19.87 36.81 22.56
C THR A 576 18.98 37.38 21.45
N THR A 577 18.04 38.26 21.82
CA THR A 577 17.14 38.92 20.84
C THR A 577 17.90 39.68 19.76
N ARG A 578 19.01 40.32 20.12
CA ARG A 578 19.89 41.03 19.18
C ARG A 578 20.60 40.07 18.22
N GLY A 579 21.26 39.03 18.73
CA GLY A 579 21.99 38.06 17.93
C GLY A 579 21.07 37.31 16.96
N THR A 580 19.94 36.82 17.46
CA THR A 580 18.93 36.12 16.66
C THR A 580 18.35 37.01 15.55
N LYS A 581 18.07 38.29 15.82
CA LYS A 581 17.54 39.20 14.79
C LYS A 581 18.53 39.47 13.66
N LEU A 582 19.80 39.70 13.98
CA LEU A 582 20.85 39.94 12.98
C LEU A 582 21.11 38.69 12.14
N LEU A 583 21.21 37.52 12.79
CA LEU A 583 21.41 36.25 12.12
C LEU A 583 20.23 35.87 11.23
N LYS A 584 19.00 36.12 11.67
CA LYS A 584 17.77 35.89 10.91
C LYS A 584 17.80 36.60 9.55
N GLN A 585 18.24 37.86 9.52
CA GLN A 585 18.34 38.62 8.27
C GLN A 585 19.30 37.97 7.28
N THR A 586 20.43 37.43 7.77
CA THR A 586 21.42 36.71 6.96
C THR A 586 20.89 35.36 6.47
N ILE A 587 20.10 34.66 7.28
CA ILE A 587 19.50 33.38 6.92
C ILE A 587 18.42 33.58 5.85
N GLU A 588 17.57 34.59 6.00
CA GLU A 588 16.48 34.89 5.06
C GLU A 588 17.02 35.36 3.70
N SER A 589 18.19 35.99 3.67
CA SER A 589 18.86 36.38 2.42
C SER A 589 19.66 35.25 1.77
N PHE A 590 19.84 34.11 2.45
CA PHE A 590 20.66 33.01 1.98
C PHE A 590 19.89 32.03 1.08
N THR A 591 20.26 31.98 -0.20
CA THR A 591 19.51 31.27 -1.26
C THR A 591 20.13 29.96 -1.73
N GLU A 592 21.33 29.59 -1.29
CA GLU A 592 22.01 28.38 -1.77
C GLU A 592 21.28 27.11 -1.29
N GLU A 593 20.92 26.23 -2.23
CA GLU A 593 20.19 24.98 -1.99
C GLU A 593 21.13 23.79 -1.79
N ASN A 594 22.21 23.69 -2.57
CA ASN A 594 23.15 22.56 -2.52
C ASN A 594 24.23 22.75 -1.43
N ILE A 595 23.79 22.92 -0.19
CA ILE A 595 24.65 23.12 0.97
C ILE A 595 23.99 22.67 2.28
N ALA A 596 24.77 22.06 3.17
CA ALA A 596 24.27 21.64 4.48
C ALA A 596 24.12 22.84 5.41
N LYS A 597 22.91 23.07 5.92
CA LYS A 597 22.62 24.12 6.92
C LYS A 597 22.74 23.53 8.32
N LYS A 598 23.57 24.16 9.15
CA LYS A 598 23.75 23.81 10.56
C LYS A 598 23.48 25.03 11.42
N VAL A 599 22.75 24.87 12.52
CA VAL A 599 22.45 25.96 13.46
C VAL A 599 23.06 25.62 14.80
N ILE A 600 23.94 26.49 15.29
CA ILE A 600 24.60 26.38 16.58
C ILE A 600 23.96 27.37 17.53
N LEU A 601 23.28 26.85 18.55
CA LEU A 601 22.71 27.62 19.64
C LEU A 601 23.61 27.51 20.87
N ILE A 602 24.16 28.63 21.31
CA ILE A 602 24.95 28.70 22.53
C ILE A 602 24.04 29.16 23.67
N ASP A 603 23.91 28.35 24.71
CA ASP A 603 23.14 28.66 25.92
C ASP A 603 21.69 29.12 25.63
N PRO A 604 20.88 28.31 24.89
CA PRO A 604 19.55 28.73 24.46
C PRO A 604 18.61 28.96 25.68
N PRO A 605 17.96 30.13 25.79
CA PRO A 605 17.11 30.47 26.94
C PRO A 605 15.71 29.85 26.89
N ILE A 606 15.30 29.35 25.72
CA ILE A 606 14.00 28.72 25.46
C ILE A 606 14.21 27.41 24.69
N ASP A 607 13.13 26.69 24.42
CA ASP A 607 13.17 25.47 23.60
C ASP A 607 13.94 25.69 22.27
N PRO A 608 15.00 24.91 21.99
CA PRO A 608 15.83 25.05 20.80
C PRO A 608 15.07 24.95 19.47
N VAL A 609 14.04 24.11 19.39
CA VAL A 609 13.24 23.95 18.16
C VAL A 609 12.42 25.20 17.90
N ARG A 610 11.85 25.81 18.95
CA ARG A 610 11.20 27.11 18.85
C ARG A 610 12.15 28.21 18.35
N MET A 611 13.42 28.21 18.79
CA MET A 611 14.41 29.18 18.30
C MET A 611 14.73 29.01 16.81
N MET A 612 14.70 27.78 16.29
CA MET A 612 14.86 27.51 14.85
C MET A 612 13.75 28.18 14.03
N HIS A 613 12.50 28.06 14.51
CA HIS A 613 11.37 28.75 13.88
C HIS A 613 11.52 30.28 13.94
N ASP A 614 12.01 30.83 15.05
CA ASP A 614 12.27 32.27 15.17
C ASP A 614 13.34 32.76 14.17
N LEU A 615 14.35 31.91 13.88
CA LEU A 615 15.37 32.13 12.87
C LEU A 615 14.90 31.87 11.42
N SER A 616 13.63 31.51 11.22
CA SER A 616 13.07 31.14 9.90
C SER A 616 13.75 29.91 9.27
N ILE A 617 14.26 28.97 10.10
CA ILE A 617 14.86 27.70 9.63
C ILE A 617 13.93 26.53 9.96
N ASP A 618 13.70 25.67 8.97
CA ASP A 618 13.00 24.41 9.19
C ASP A 618 13.92 23.42 9.96
N PRO A 619 13.55 22.99 11.19
CA PRO A 619 14.34 22.02 11.95
C PRO A 619 14.48 20.65 11.27
N LEU A 620 13.65 20.34 10.26
CA LEU A 620 13.75 19.11 9.48
C LEU A 620 14.78 19.19 8.35
N LEU A 621 15.27 20.38 8.00
CA LEU A 621 16.21 20.60 6.90
C LEU A 621 17.61 21.06 7.36
N ALA A 622 17.80 21.27 8.65
CA ALA A 622 19.06 21.75 9.22
C ALA A 622 19.47 20.96 10.46
N LYS A 623 20.78 20.72 10.63
CA LYS A 623 21.30 20.10 11.87
C LYS A 623 21.33 21.13 12.97
N LEU A 624 20.66 20.82 14.08
CA LEU A 624 20.71 21.60 15.30
C LEU A 624 21.86 21.13 16.19
N ILE A 625 22.73 22.05 16.60
CA ILE A 625 23.86 21.84 17.52
C ILE A 625 23.64 22.75 18.72
N ILE A 626 23.63 22.17 19.92
CA ILE A 626 23.42 22.91 21.16
C ILE A 626 24.70 22.87 21.98
N ILE A 627 25.21 24.05 22.31
CA ILE A 627 26.38 24.20 23.19
C ILE A 627 25.89 24.78 24.51
N PRO A 628 26.02 24.04 25.64
CA PRO A 628 25.59 24.55 26.93
C PRO A 628 26.47 25.70 27.40
N HIS A 629 26.05 26.38 28.48
CA HIS A 629 26.90 27.38 29.13
C HIS A 629 28.22 26.78 29.62
N LEU A 630 29.34 27.21 29.05
CA LEU A 630 30.69 26.74 29.42
C LEU A 630 31.53 27.88 30.02
N PRO A 631 31.63 27.99 31.36
CA PRO A 631 32.46 28.99 32.03
C PRO A 631 33.94 28.90 31.63
N HIS A 632 34.42 27.68 31.35
CA HIS A 632 35.80 27.41 30.98
C HIS A 632 36.22 28.10 29.67
N ILE A 633 35.31 28.28 28.69
CA ILE A 633 35.63 29.01 27.45
C ILE A 633 35.87 30.49 27.74
N ARG A 634 35.10 31.09 28.65
CA ARG A 634 35.33 32.48 29.08
C ARG A 634 36.64 32.59 29.86
N ALA A 635 36.94 31.63 30.74
CA ALA A 635 38.22 31.59 31.45
C ALA A 635 39.41 31.51 30.48
N CYS A 636 39.29 30.76 29.38
CA CYS A 636 40.31 30.70 28.33
C CYS A 636 40.57 32.07 27.68
N ALA A 637 39.52 32.86 27.42
CA ALA A 637 39.66 34.22 26.88
C ALA A 637 40.37 35.18 27.86
N TYR A 638 40.09 35.09 29.16
CA TYR A 638 40.75 35.92 30.17
C TYR A 638 42.21 35.54 30.43
N ASN A 639 42.51 34.24 30.35
CA ASN A 639 43.84 33.71 30.63
C ASN A 639 44.74 33.63 29.39
N HIS A 640 44.26 34.07 28.21
CA HIS A 640 44.94 33.89 26.93
C HIS A 640 45.37 32.44 26.67
N THR A 641 44.48 31.49 27.01
CA THR A 641 44.71 30.07 26.77
C THR A 641 43.79 29.54 25.69
N LYS A 642 44.27 28.53 24.97
CA LYS A 642 43.56 27.95 23.83
C LYS A 642 42.40 27.07 24.31
N PRO A 643 41.16 27.31 23.86
CA PRO A 643 40.00 26.56 24.34
C PRO A 643 40.04 25.07 23.97
N TYR A 644 40.63 24.74 22.81
CA TYR A 644 40.82 23.36 22.34
C TYR A 644 41.95 22.60 23.05
N GLU A 645 42.64 23.20 24.03
CA GLU A 645 43.58 22.48 24.91
C GLU A 645 42.89 22.01 26.21
N ASN A 646 41.73 22.58 26.55
CA ASN A 646 40.97 22.23 27.74
C ASN A 646 40.10 20.98 27.51
N LYS A 647 40.30 19.93 28.31
CA LYS A 647 39.61 18.63 28.17
C LYS A 647 38.09 18.71 28.31
N GLU A 648 37.59 19.53 29.23
CA GLU A 648 36.14 19.65 29.48
C GLU A 648 35.44 20.36 28.33
N VAL A 649 36.05 21.42 27.81
CA VAL A 649 35.56 22.15 26.62
C VAL A 649 35.54 21.23 25.41
N MET A 650 36.59 20.44 25.20
CA MET A 650 36.66 19.52 24.07
C MET A 650 35.62 18.42 24.12
N ALA A 651 35.41 17.78 25.28
CA ALA A 651 34.44 16.71 25.42
C ALA A 651 33.03 17.17 25.02
N VAL A 652 32.64 18.37 25.46
CA VAL A 652 31.34 18.96 25.12
C VAL A 652 31.24 19.29 23.62
N PHE A 653 32.31 19.80 23.02
CA PHE A 653 32.32 20.09 21.57
C PHE A 653 32.31 18.83 20.72
N GLU A 654 33.03 17.77 21.11
CA GLU A 654 32.99 16.48 20.42
C GLU A 654 31.62 15.81 20.51
N GLU A 655 30.92 15.94 21.64
CA GLU A 655 29.55 15.44 21.82
C GLU A 655 28.54 16.27 21.04
N ALA A 656 28.64 17.61 21.07
CA ALA A 656 27.68 18.50 20.40
C ALA A 656 27.75 18.42 18.86
N PHE A 657 28.92 18.17 18.29
CA PHE A 657 29.11 18.10 16.83
C PHE A 657 28.94 16.69 16.25
N ARG A 658 28.99 15.63 17.09
CA ARG A 658 28.59 14.27 16.71
C ARG A 658 27.11 14.29 16.34
#